data_AF-A0A0B2VZE2-F1
#
_entry.id   AF-A0A0B2VZE2-F1
#
_cell.length_a   1.000
_cell.length_b   1.000
_cell.length_c   1.000
_cell.angle_alpha   90.00
_cell.angle_beta   90.00
_cell.angle_gamma   90.00
#
_symmetry.space_group_name_H-M   'P 1'
#
loop_
_entity.id
_entity.type
_entity.pdbx_description
1 polymer ?
#
loop_
_entity_poly.entity_id
_entity_poly.type
_entity_poly.pdbx_seq_one_letter_code
_entity_poly.pdbx_strand_id
1 'polypeptide(L)'
;MSGSELLLRVEHVKYRSPTATRSPMGTFHVYEDRVEWTDSASDDKLVIPFNDIRGQRVSPPNKSKTQLQICLHNEEQPTFVFLNPLGDKEVHVKERDLVKETLQQALIRHRQLANQAAARSQRYGKTHEMEAKKKLLEQNAHLRQLYKHLVASKLISAQDFWCDYYNSKELSDGEKLGVSGGFLSSIAQSEGTNGVKLNLNVDTIQSIFKTYPAVEKKHLELVPHEMSEQQFWSKFFQSHYFHRERPIAPNPSDPFSDCIKADDRDMSKMLQLPISHKVLDFSYLSDESNLGYSPNDIPVVEGDGLSNKALLVRRCNYHSGRVLMSARENAQVGADATVSDNDQQPSSSALPVEDECITIESAELQDDKGDEMSEHVALSEKSVYVAPSRYSPQQFRSLSAVIQRLANKRSDDVEGQDNVNDGEDWVPPNDGHMANGDANGHAETQLNATQLSEVAIVHDALAELLKHFWICMPPSTPDFETKFYEEALLIPNTSHPDAPRGDESCARTVRTFGPIKRGSNKLLTAEKLVQSWRSVLYPREACGSRSYAFIGALADLERALLSYVNDVVEKAGFRPVFVPDVVNRSVTEACGLQQRSEQDIQYHLVDRPHLCLSGTSEMGLSDLVSGRVFRAADLPLRLTALSRCYRPEVSKNAWEARLYRVHEFTKIEMYVVCKEDESDNVLNELVSIQCSISESLGLHCRLLDMPTEELGAPAARKFDIEAWMPGRRVFGEISSASNCTDFQARRLDVKYVNEKGTRKFAHTLNATALATSRAIIALLETYQTDRKGLKKLPVELEKRLTGKRKAPLRLHVATALNPY
;
A
#
# COMPACT_ATOMS: atom_id res chain seq x y z
N MET A 1 -25.80 26.35 24.86
CA MET A 1 -27.24 26.12 24.68
C MET A 1 -27.85 27.34 24.00
N SER A 2 -28.07 27.27 22.68
CA SER A 2 -28.93 28.20 21.94
C SER A 2 -30.33 27.58 21.87
N GLY A 3 -31.38 28.38 22.10
CA GLY A 3 -32.75 27.88 22.19
C GLY A 3 -33.19 27.10 20.94
N SER A 4 -33.56 25.84 21.14
CA SER A 4 -34.18 24.97 20.15
C SER A 4 -35.58 25.49 19.78
N GLU A 5 -35.87 25.64 18.49
CA GLU A 5 -37.17 26.12 18.00
C GLU A 5 -38.30 25.10 18.31
N LEU A 6 -39.46 25.60 18.74
CA LEU A 6 -40.65 24.79 19.00
C LEU A 6 -41.40 24.54 17.69
N LEU A 7 -41.53 23.28 17.28
CA LEU A 7 -42.14 22.86 16.03
C LEU A 7 -43.65 22.61 16.13
N LEU A 8 -44.12 22.06 17.26
CA LEU A 8 -45.54 21.75 17.45
C LEU A 8 -45.92 21.73 18.94
N ARG A 9 -47.14 22.19 19.25
CA ARG A 9 -47.76 22.11 20.58
C ARG A 9 -49.16 21.54 20.45
N VAL A 10 -49.48 20.53 21.26
CA VAL A 10 -50.80 19.89 21.34
C VAL A 10 -51.24 19.76 22.79
N GLU A 11 -52.39 20.33 23.13
CA GLU A 11 -52.94 20.34 24.49
C GLU A 11 -53.85 19.13 24.74
N HIS A 12 -54.20 18.89 26.00
CA HIS A 12 -55.10 17.80 26.42
C HIS A 12 -54.61 16.40 26.05
N VAL A 13 -53.29 16.19 26.15
CA VAL A 13 -52.63 14.90 25.92
C VAL A 13 -52.37 14.24 27.27
N LYS A 14 -52.95 13.06 27.45
CA LYS A 14 -52.82 12.27 28.68
C LYS A 14 -51.58 11.39 28.62
N TYR A 15 -50.68 11.53 29.58
CA TYR A 15 -49.50 10.66 29.70
C TYR A 15 -49.82 9.42 30.55
N ARG A 16 -49.52 8.24 30.01
CA ARG A 16 -49.63 6.95 30.71
C ARG A 16 -48.22 6.36 30.90
N SER A 17 -47.68 6.53 32.10
CA SER A 17 -46.50 5.79 32.53
C SER A 17 -46.86 4.32 32.83
N PRO A 18 -46.02 3.34 32.46
CA PRO A 18 -46.22 1.94 32.84
C PRO A 18 -46.25 1.69 34.36
N THR A 19 -45.66 2.58 35.15
CA THR A 19 -45.42 2.41 36.59
C THR A 19 -46.32 3.27 37.49
N ALA A 20 -47.15 4.16 36.94
CA ALA A 20 -47.94 5.12 37.73
C ALA A 20 -49.43 4.76 37.86
N THR A 21 -49.99 4.88 39.06
CA THR A 21 -51.41 4.70 39.39
C THR A 21 -52.31 5.83 38.87
N ARG A 22 -51.74 7.00 38.56
CA ARG A 22 -52.44 8.17 38.00
C ARG A 22 -51.93 8.46 36.59
N SER A 23 -52.83 8.83 35.69
CA SER A 23 -52.49 9.27 34.33
C SER A 23 -52.87 10.74 34.17
N PRO A 24 -51.92 11.67 34.39
CA PRO A 24 -52.17 13.11 34.34
C PRO A 24 -52.45 13.62 32.92
N MET A 25 -53.10 14.77 32.82
CA MET A 25 -53.42 15.45 31.56
C MET A 25 -52.50 16.66 31.41
N GLY A 26 -51.91 16.81 30.23
CA GLY A 26 -50.88 17.80 29.99
C GLY A 26 -50.80 18.24 28.54
N THR A 27 -49.75 18.98 28.23
CA THR A 27 -49.46 19.53 26.91
C THR A 27 -48.21 18.88 26.33
N PHE A 28 -48.29 18.42 25.08
CA PHE A 28 -47.22 17.78 24.35
C PHE A 28 -46.56 18.78 23.38
N HIS A 29 -45.24 18.86 23.43
CA HIS A 29 -44.40 19.78 22.66
C HIS A 29 -43.37 19.00 21.85
N VAL A 30 -43.16 19.39 20.60
CA VAL A 30 -42.08 18.87 19.73
C VAL A 30 -41.14 20.02 19.41
N TYR A 31 -39.87 19.88 19.78
CA TYR A 31 -38.78 20.80 19.44
C TYR A 31 -37.91 20.20 18.32
N GLU A 32 -36.94 20.96 17.82
CA GLU A 32 -35.98 20.47 16.81
C GLU A 32 -35.05 19.34 17.30
N ASP A 33 -34.79 19.25 18.61
CA ASP A 33 -33.82 18.32 19.20
C ASP A 33 -34.43 17.34 20.23
N ARG A 34 -35.68 17.56 20.66
CA ARG A 34 -36.36 16.78 21.69
C ARG A 34 -37.88 16.90 21.65
N VAL A 35 -38.55 15.98 22.35
CA VAL A 35 -39.98 16.03 22.67
C VAL A 35 -40.14 16.35 24.15
N GLU A 36 -41.12 17.18 24.51
CA GLU A 36 -41.44 17.48 25.90
C GLU A 36 -42.93 17.29 26.17
N TRP A 37 -43.29 16.77 27.34
CA TRP A 37 -44.67 16.76 27.83
C TRP A 37 -44.71 17.40 29.21
N THR A 38 -45.63 18.33 29.42
CA THR A 38 -45.78 19.11 30.67
C THR A 38 -47.16 18.85 31.27
N ASP A 39 -47.24 18.50 32.55
CA ASP A 39 -48.53 18.34 33.25
C ASP A 39 -49.26 19.69 33.36
N SER A 40 -50.59 19.69 33.27
CA SER A 40 -51.40 20.90 33.45
C SER A 40 -51.70 21.20 34.92
N ALA A 41 -51.58 20.22 35.82
CA ALA A 41 -51.91 20.37 37.24
C ALA A 41 -50.69 20.37 38.17
N SER A 42 -49.52 19.97 37.67
CA SER A 42 -48.24 19.96 38.40
C SER A 42 -47.13 20.51 37.50
N ASP A 43 -45.98 20.86 38.07
CA ASP A 43 -44.82 21.34 37.29
C ASP A 43 -43.98 20.18 36.72
N ASP A 44 -44.54 18.96 36.70
CA ASP A 44 -43.86 17.77 36.18
C ASP A 44 -43.71 17.85 34.67
N LYS A 45 -42.47 17.65 34.22
CA LYS A 45 -42.07 17.71 32.82
C LYS A 45 -41.31 16.46 32.41
N LEU A 46 -41.79 15.79 31.37
CA LEU A 46 -41.11 14.70 30.70
C LEU A 46 -40.35 15.25 29.49
N VAL A 47 -39.03 15.04 29.42
CA VAL A 47 -38.19 15.47 28.30
C VAL A 47 -37.52 14.26 27.65
N ILE A 48 -37.73 14.06 26.36
CA ILE A 48 -37.19 12.95 25.58
C ILE A 48 -36.33 13.51 24.43
N PRO A 49 -34.99 13.43 24.51
CA PRO A 49 -34.09 13.80 23.43
C PRO A 49 -34.30 12.91 22.19
N PHE A 50 -34.13 13.47 20.99
CA PHE A 50 -34.26 12.69 19.74
C PHE A 50 -33.26 11.54 19.62
N ASN A 51 -32.08 11.66 20.23
CA ASN A 51 -31.06 10.60 20.28
C ASN A 51 -31.58 9.32 20.97
N ASP A 52 -32.57 9.45 21.85
CA ASP A 52 -33.06 8.35 22.66
C ASP A 52 -34.30 7.68 22.01
N ILE A 53 -34.83 8.25 20.91
CA ILE A 53 -36.02 7.76 20.20
C ILE A 53 -35.62 6.76 19.10
N ARG A 54 -35.95 5.48 19.31
CA ARG A 54 -35.78 4.42 18.31
C ARG A 54 -36.87 4.46 17.23
N GLY A 55 -38.08 4.85 17.60
CA GLY A 55 -39.22 4.94 16.69
C GLY A 55 -40.51 5.32 17.39
N GLN A 56 -41.62 5.33 16.65
CA GLN A 56 -42.95 5.66 17.19
C GLN A 56 -44.01 4.69 16.68
N ARG A 57 -45.04 4.46 17.48
CA ARG A 57 -46.20 3.62 17.15
C ARG A 57 -47.48 4.40 17.42
N VAL A 58 -48.44 4.33 16.50
CA VAL A 58 -49.75 4.97 16.66
C VAL A 58 -50.87 3.91 16.68
N SER A 59 -51.96 4.19 17.36
CA SER A 59 -53.11 3.28 17.37
C SER A 59 -53.82 3.23 16.00
N PRO A 60 -54.34 2.07 15.56
CA PRO A 60 -55.19 2.00 14.37
C PRO A 60 -56.48 2.82 14.53
N PRO A 61 -57.06 3.37 13.45
CA PRO A 61 -58.26 4.22 13.51
C PRO A 61 -59.49 3.52 14.12
N ASN A 62 -59.55 2.18 14.02
CA ASN A 62 -60.66 1.38 14.50
C ASN A 62 -60.63 1.10 16.02
N LYS A 63 -59.55 1.45 16.73
CA LYS A 63 -59.49 1.29 18.20
C LYS A 63 -60.23 2.40 18.93
N SER A 64 -60.74 2.10 20.13
CA SER A 64 -61.50 3.06 20.96
C SER A 64 -60.64 4.17 21.58
N LYS A 65 -59.31 4.02 21.59
CA LYS A 65 -58.37 4.99 22.16
C LYS A 65 -57.38 5.48 21.09
N THR A 66 -57.25 6.80 20.98
CA THR A 66 -56.30 7.45 20.09
C THR A 66 -55.01 7.73 20.84
N GLN A 67 -53.96 6.95 20.56
CA GLN A 67 -52.70 7.00 21.31
C GLN A 67 -51.47 6.95 20.39
N LEU A 68 -50.41 7.63 20.81
CA LEU A 68 -49.06 7.60 20.24
C LEU A 68 -48.10 7.09 21.31
N GLN A 69 -47.23 6.18 20.93
CA GLN A 69 -46.25 5.56 21.79
C GLN A 69 -44.87 5.82 21.20
N ILE A 70 -43.98 6.41 21.98
CA ILE A 70 -42.58 6.62 21.57
C ILE A 70 -41.80 5.41 22.06
N CYS A 71 -41.12 4.71 21.16
CA CYS A 71 -40.26 3.59 21.49
C CYS A 71 -38.84 4.13 21.70
N LEU A 72 -38.34 4.02 22.92
CA LEU A 72 -36.99 4.45 23.28
C LEU A 72 -35.97 3.31 23.12
N HIS A 73 -34.69 3.64 23.06
CA HIS A 73 -33.60 2.66 22.93
C HIS A 73 -33.44 1.72 24.14
N ASN A 74 -33.89 2.15 25.32
CA ASN A 74 -33.90 1.40 26.59
C ASN A 74 -35.14 0.49 26.76
N GLU A 75 -35.90 0.24 25.68
CA GLU A 75 -37.15 -0.52 25.65
C GLU A 75 -38.35 0.11 26.38
N GLU A 76 -38.20 1.30 26.99
CA GLU A 76 -39.35 2.04 27.54
C GLU A 76 -40.26 2.56 26.42
N GLN A 77 -41.56 2.57 26.70
CA GLN A 77 -42.58 2.94 25.72
C GLN A 77 -43.59 3.94 26.29
N PRO A 78 -43.17 5.18 26.58
CA PRO A 78 -44.07 6.24 27.03
C PRO A 78 -45.25 6.39 26.06
N THR A 79 -46.46 6.31 26.61
CA THR A 79 -47.71 6.30 25.83
C THR A 79 -48.51 7.56 26.11
N PHE A 80 -48.87 8.27 25.04
CA PHE A 80 -49.60 9.52 25.04
C PHE A 80 -50.97 9.31 24.41
N VAL A 81 -52.05 9.64 25.12
CA VAL A 81 -53.44 9.48 24.67
C VAL A 81 -54.06 10.84 24.43
N PHE A 82 -54.56 11.09 23.22
CA PHE A 82 -55.11 12.37 22.80
C PHE A 82 -56.59 12.44 23.20
N LEU A 83 -56.96 13.42 24.01
CA LEU A 83 -58.30 13.58 24.58
C LEU A 83 -58.70 15.05 24.58
N ASN A 84 -58.92 15.61 23.40
CA ASN A 84 -59.42 16.98 23.27
C ASN A 84 -60.92 17.04 23.68
N PRO A 85 -61.30 17.79 24.73
CA PRO A 85 -62.69 17.84 25.22
C PRO A 85 -63.68 18.53 24.28
N LEU A 86 -63.19 19.29 23.29
CA LEU A 86 -64.03 20.03 22.32
C LEU A 86 -64.19 19.30 20.97
N GLY A 87 -63.54 18.14 20.78
CA GLY A 87 -63.48 17.44 19.50
C GLY A 87 -63.94 15.99 19.56
N ASP A 88 -64.55 15.53 18.47
CA ASP A 88 -64.88 14.12 18.26
C ASP A 88 -63.63 13.28 17.98
N LYS A 89 -63.79 11.96 17.93
CA LYS A 89 -62.71 10.99 17.69
C LYS A 89 -61.86 11.31 16.44
N GLU A 90 -62.45 11.89 15.40
CA GLU A 90 -61.74 12.32 14.20
C GLU A 90 -60.71 13.42 14.47
N VAL A 91 -61.02 14.35 15.40
CA VAL A 91 -60.10 15.42 15.80
C VAL A 91 -58.90 14.85 16.54
N HIS A 92 -59.13 13.89 17.46
CA HIS A 92 -58.04 13.23 18.18
C HIS A 92 -57.11 12.48 17.23
N VAL A 93 -57.66 11.84 16.19
CA VAL A 93 -56.86 11.11 15.18
C VAL A 93 -56.01 12.08 14.36
N LYS A 94 -56.58 13.23 13.95
CA LYS A 94 -55.84 14.29 13.24
C LYS A 94 -54.71 14.88 14.08
N GLU A 95 -54.95 15.18 15.36
CA GLU A 95 -53.91 15.70 16.28
C GLU A 95 -52.77 14.69 16.48
N ARG A 96 -53.11 13.41 16.66
CA ARG A 96 -52.11 12.34 16.78
C ARG A 96 -51.27 12.20 15.52
N ASP A 97 -51.90 12.19 14.35
CA ASP A 97 -51.21 12.01 13.08
C ASP A 97 -50.35 13.23 12.73
N LEU A 98 -50.78 14.44 13.12
CA LEU A 98 -49.97 15.65 13.05
C LEU A 98 -48.71 15.53 13.91
N VAL A 99 -48.84 15.10 15.17
CA VAL A 99 -47.67 14.86 16.05
C VAL A 99 -46.74 13.80 15.46
N LYS A 100 -47.29 12.71 14.94
CA LYS A 100 -46.54 11.63 14.30
C LYS A 100 -45.71 12.16 13.12
N GLU A 101 -46.31 12.93 12.23
CA GLU A 101 -45.63 13.45 11.03
C GLU A 101 -44.56 14.47 11.38
N THR A 102 -44.86 15.44 12.25
CA THR A 102 -43.87 16.44 12.68
C THR A 102 -42.69 15.80 13.40
N LEU A 103 -42.94 14.84 14.30
CA LEU A 103 -41.88 14.12 15.01
C LEU A 103 -41.03 13.28 14.03
N GLN A 104 -41.63 12.65 13.03
CA GLN A 104 -40.91 11.88 12.03
C GLN A 104 -40.01 12.75 11.16
N GLN A 105 -40.49 13.92 10.72
CA GLN A 105 -39.70 14.87 9.93
C GLN A 105 -38.53 15.45 10.75
N ALA A 106 -38.78 15.81 12.01
CA ALA A 106 -37.77 16.36 12.90
C ALA A 106 -36.65 15.33 13.20
N LEU A 107 -36.99 14.06 13.42
CA LEU A 107 -36.01 12.97 13.61
C LEU A 107 -35.13 12.74 12.37
N ILE A 108 -35.69 12.81 11.16
CA ILE A 108 -34.93 12.67 9.91
C ILE A 108 -33.92 13.81 9.77
N ARG A 109 -34.35 15.05 10.02
CA ARG A 109 -33.51 16.25 9.93
C ARG A 109 -32.36 16.21 10.94
N HIS A 110 -32.63 15.82 12.18
CA HIS A 110 -31.61 15.67 13.22
C HIS A 110 -30.54 14.62 12.84
N ARG A 111 -30.96 13.48 12.28
CA ARG A 111 -30.04 12.44 11.81
C ARG A 111 -29.14 12.92 10.66
N GLN A 112 -29.67 13.73 9.75
CA GLN A 112 -28.89 14.32 8.66
C GLN A 112 -27.84 15.30 9.16
N LEU A 113 -28.20 16.16 10.14
CA LEU A 113 -27.27 17.10 10.75
C LEU A 113 -26.16 16.38 11.54
N ALA A 114 -26.51 15.34 12.30
CA ALA A 114 -25.54 14.51 13.01
C ALA A 114 -24.55 13.83 12.05
N ASN A 115 -25.02 13.29 10.93
CA ASN A 115 -24.16 12.67 9.91
C ASN A 115 -23.26 13.70 9.20
N GLN A 116 -23.76 14.92 8.95
CA GLN A 116 -22.94 16.00 8.38
C GLN A 116 -21.86 16.49 9.36
N ALA A 117 -22.17 16.56 10.66
CA ALA A 117 -21.20 16.89 11.70
C ALA A 117 -20.10 15.81 11.81
N ALA A 118 -20.47 14.53 11.79
CA ALA A 118 -19.52 13.42 11.78
C ALA A 118 -18.60 13.43 10.54
N ALA A 119 -19.14 13.75 9.37
CA ALA A 119 -18.36 13.92 8.14
C ALA A 119 -17.41 15.13 8.18
N ARG A 120 -17.75 16.20 8.93
CA ARG A 120 -16.86 17.36 9.15
C ARG A 120 -15.70 17.03 10.09
N SER A 121 -15.92 16.23 11.13
CA SER A 121 -14.86 15.81 12.06
C SER A 121 -13.79 14.96 11.37
N GLN A 122 -14.17 14.08 10.43
CA GLN A 122 -13.20 13.32 9.62
C GLN A 122 -12.38 14.18 8.65
N ARG A 123 -12.94 15.29 8.16
CA ARG A 123 -12.19 16.25 7.34
C ARG A 123 -11.19 17.06 8.18
N TYR A 124 -11.52 17.34 9.43
CA TYR A 124 -10.72 18.18 10.34
C TYR A 124 -9.32 17.60 10.62
N GLY A 125 -9.20 16.28 10.81
CA GLY A 125 -7.91 15.61 11.04
C GLY A 125 -6.93 15.76 9.88
N LYS A 126 -7.40 15.60 8.63
CA LYS A 126 -6.55 15.77 7.44
C LYS A 126 -6.14 17.23 7.21
N THR A 127 -7.01 18.19 7.49
CA THR A 127 -6.66 19.63 7.38
C THR A 127 -5.66 20.06 8.45
N HIS A 128 -5.80 19.58 9.69
CA HIS A 128 -4.89 19.90 10.78
C HIS A 128 -3.47 19.37 10.53
N GLU A 129 -3.36 18.14 10.03
CA GLU A 129 -2.08 17.55 9.62
C GLU A 129 -1.41 18.33 8.47
N MET A 130 -2.18 18.76 7.47
CA MET A 130 -1.67 19.58 6.37
C MET A 130 -1.24 20.98 6.81
N GLU A 131 -1.95 21.59 7.76
CA GLU A 131 -1.63 22.91 8.30
C GLU A 131 -0.36 22.86 9.18
N ALA A 132 -0.17 21.78 9.96
CA ALA A 132 1.05 21.53 10.71
C ALA A 132 2.27 21.33 9.80
N LYS A 133 2.14 20.53 8.73
CA LYS A 133 3.21 20.36 7.71
C LYS A 133 3.57 21.68 7.03
N LYS A 134 2.57 22.50 6.70
CA LYS A 134 2.79 23.83 6.11
C LYS A 134 3.53 24.76 7.08
N LYS A 135 3.17 24.76 8.35
CA LYS A 135 3.84 25.54 9.39
C LYS A 135 5.31 25.12 9.58
N LEU A 136 5.62 23.83 9.50
CA LEU A 136 7.00 23.32 9.55
C LEU A 136 7.84 23.80 8.37
N LEU A 137 7.27 23.85 7.15
CA LEU A 137 7.96 24.41 5.98
C LEU A 137 8.12 25.93 6.06
N GLU A 138 7.22 26.64 6.74
CA GLU A 138 7.33 28.09 6.94
C GLU A 138 8.40 28.44 7.99
N GLN A 139 8.57 27.60 9.01
CA GLN A 139 9.54 27.80 10.10
C GLN A 139 10.97 27.45 9.71
N ASN A 140 11.19 26.51 8.79
CA ASN A 140 12.52 26.06 8.40
C ASN A 140 12.77 26.27 6.89
N ALA A 141 13.54 27.31 6.56
CA ALA A 141 13.85 27.69 5.19
C ALA A 141 14.67 26.61 4.44
N HIS A 142 15.56 25.91 5.14
CA HIS A 142 16.37 24.81 4.59
C HIS A 142 15.50 23.58 4.30
N LEU A 143 14.63 23.18 5.22
CA LEU A 143 13.69 22.08 5.04
C LEU A 143 12.71 22.34 3.88
N ARG A 144 12.28 23.59 3.71
CA ARG A 144 11.45 24.00 2.57
C ARG A 144 12.18 23.88 1.24
N GLN A 145 13.46 24.21 1.20
CA GLN A 145 14.28 24.06 0.02
C GLN A 145 14.52 22.59 -0.31
N LEU A 146 14.78 21.77 0.72
CA LEU A 146 14.90 20.32 0.60
C LEU A 146 13.60 19.67 0.09
N TYR A 147 12.43 20.04 0.65
CA TYR A 147 11.13 19.58 0.17
C TYR A 147 10.88 19.94 -1.30
N LYS A 148 11.27 21.15 -1.72
CA LYS A 148 11.17 21.58 -3.12
C LYS A 148 12.12 20.77 -4.02
N HIS A 149 13.34 20.49 -3.58
CA HIS A 149 14.33 19.76 -4.36
C HIS A 149 14.12 18.25 -4.41
N LEU A 150 13.46 17.65 -3.42
CA LEU A 150 13.26 16.20 -3.32
C LEU A 150 11.82 15.78 -3.68
N VAL A 151 10.81 16.46 -3.15
CA VAL A 151 9.39 16.11 -3.36
C VAL A 151 8.85 16.76 -4.63
N ALA A 152 9.13 18.05 -4.88
CA ALA A 152 8.61 18.72 -6.08
C ALA A 152 9.32 18.27 -7.38
N SER A 153 10.54 17.77 -7.27
CA SER A 153 11.29 17.09 -8.36
C SER A 153 10.87 15.64 -8.58
N LYS A 154 9.99 15.09 -7.73
CA LYS A 154 9.52 13.70 -7.74
C LYS A 154 10.61 12.64 -7.49
N LEU A 155 11.67 12.99 -6.78
CA LEU A 155 12.71 12.02 -6.39
C LEU A 155 12.26 11.13 -5.22
N ILE A 156 11.45 11.67 -4.31
CA ILE A 156 10.80 10.93 -3.21
C ILE A 156 9.35 11.35 -3.07
N SER A 157 8.51 10.48 -2.50
CA SER A 157 7.12 10.81 -2.23
C SER A 157 6.99 11.82 -1.09
N ALA A 158 5.95 12.65 -1.13
CA ALA A 158 5.66 13.56 -0.01
C ALA A 158 5.43 12.79 1.30
N GLN A 159 4.86 11.59 1.21
CA GLN A 159 4.63 10.74 2.36
C GLN A 159 5.94 10.27 2.99
N ASP A 160 6.88 9.77 2.19
CA ASP A 160 8.18 9.28 2.68
C ASP A 160 9.01 10.42 3.28
N PHE A 161 9.03 11.60 2.64
CA PHE A 161 9.68 12.79 3.20
C PHE A 161 9.12 13.15 4.59
N TRP A 162 7.79 13.21 4.71
CA TRP A 162 7.16 13.55 5.99
C TRP A 162 7.24 12.42 7.01
N CYS A 163 7.39 11.15 6.63
CA CYS A 163 7.64 10.08 7.59
C CYS A 163 8.90 10.36 8.42
N ASP A 164 9.95 10.92 7.81
CA ASP A 164 11.20 11.21 8.51
C ASP A 164 11.14 12.52 9.30
N TYR A 165 10.52 13.57 8.75
CA TYR A 165 10.51 14.92 9.37
C TYR A 165 9.28 15.23 10.25
N TYR A 166 8.17 14.50 10.06
CA TYR A 166 6.93 14.66 10.84
C TYR A 166 6.89 13.68 12.00
N ASN A 167 7.23 12.40 11.80
CA ASN A 167 7.21 11.40 12.88
C ASN A 167 8.38 11.57 13.87
N SER A 168 9.52 12.12 13.42
CA SER A 168 10.65 12.43 14.33
C SER A 168 10.31 13.55 15.32
N LYS A 169 9.37 14.45 14.98
CA LYS A 169 8.90 15.52 15.88
C LYS A 169 7.71 15.12 16.75
N GLU A 170 6.82 14.23 16.28
CA GLU A 170 5.74 13.72 17.15
C GLU A 170 6.21 12.73 18.22
N LEU A 171 7.39 12.13 18.06
CA LEU A 171 8.02 11.36 19.14
C LEU A 171 8.69 12.23 20.22
N SER A 172 8.95 13.51 19.94
CA SER A 172 9.59 14.44 20.90
C SER A 172 8.66 15.50 21.49
N ASP A 173 7.61 15.94 20.78
CA ASP A 173 6.77 17.09 21.20
C ASP A 173 5.26 16.78 21.34
N GLY A 174 4.88 15.50 21.41
CA GLY A 174 3.59 15.15 22.00
C GLY A 174 3.73 15.26 23.52
N GLU A 175 3.24 16.33 24.14
CA GLU A 175 3.01 16.38 25.59
C GLU A 175 2.14 15.16 25.98
N LYS A 176 2.79 14.04 26.32
CA LYS A 176 2.12 12.83 26.80
C LYS A 176 1.58 13.19 28.18
N LEU A 177 0.29 13.58 28.24
CA LEU A 177 -0.41 13.80 29.50
C LEU A 177 -0.16 12.62 30.44
N GLY A 178 0.41 12.91 31.60
CA GLY A 178 0.55 11.96 32.70
C GLY A 178 -0.83 11.55 33.21
N VAL A 179 -1.00 10.27 33.55
CA VAL A 179 -2.25 9.77 34.11
C VAL A 179 -2.29 10.12 35.61
N SER A 180 -3.16 11.04 36.02
CA SER A 180 -3.40 11.34 37.44
C SER A 180 -4.09 10.15 38.12
N GLY A 181 -3.63 9.74 39.31
CA GLY A 181 -4.23 8.62 40.06
C GLY A 181 -5.71 8.82 40.45
N GLY A 182 -6.25 10.05 40.31
CA GLY A 182 -7.66 10.37 40.52
C GLY A 182 -8.50 10.50 39.24
N PHE A 183 -7.95 10.26 38.04
CA PHE A 183 -8.59 10.70 36.79
C PHE A 183 -9.98 10.07 36.53
N LEU A 184 -10.19 8.82 36.95
CA LEU A 184 -11.49 8.14 36.81
C LEU A 184 -12.57 8.75 37.70
N SER A 185 -12.17 9.35 38.83
CA SER A 185 -13.10 10.02 39.76
C SER A 185 -13.49 11.42 39.30
N SER A 186 -12.66 12.07 38.47
CA SER A 186 -12.92 13.40 37.90
C SER A 186 -13.80 13.39 36.64
N ILE A 187 -14.17 12.21 36.13
CA ILE A 187 -15.09 12.11 34.99
C ILE A 187 -16.48 12.52 35.48
N ALA A 188 -16.96 13.69 35.04
CA ALA A 188 -18.27 14.20 35.41
C ALA A 188 -19.38 13.22 34.98
N GLN A 189 -20.06 12.62 35.96
CA GLN A 189 -21.20 11.73 35.74
C GLN A 189 -22.48 12.54 35.87
N SER A 190 -23.24 12.74 34.80
CA SER A 190 -24.61 13.23 34.91
C SER A 190 -25.55 12.04 35.03
N GLU A 191 -26.17 11.87 36.21
CA GLU A 191 -27.19 10.83 36.41
C GLU A 191 -28.46 11.20 35.61
N GLY A 192 -28.74 10.40 34.59
CA GLY A 192 -30.03 10.34 33.91
C GLY A 192 -30.64 8.96 34.08
N THR A 193 -31.96 8.86 34.03
CA THR A 193 -32.75 7.67 34.40
C THR A 193 -32.50 6.41 33.55
N ASN A 194 -31.57 6.41 32.59
CA ASN A 194 -31.20 5.25 31.77
C ASN A 194 -29.69 5.02 31.61
N GLY A 195 -28.91 5.41 32.62
CA GLY A 195 -27.47 5.19 32.64
C GLY A 195 -26.67 6.45 32.36
N VAL A 196 -25.41 6.40 32.80
CA VAL A 196 -24.50 7.55 32.86
C VAL A 196 -24.17 8.04 31.45
N LYS A 197 -24.61 9.25 31.08
CA LYS A 197 -24.04 9.95 29.91
C LYS A 197 -22.69 10.50 30.33
N LEU A 198 -21.62 9.90 29.82
CA LEU A 198 -20.25 10.31 30.10
C LEU A 198 -19.77 11.19 28.95
N ASN A 199 -19.50 12.46 29.23
CA ASN A 199 -18.76 13.31 28.30
C ASN A 199 -17.28 12.92 28.40
N LEU A 200 -16.88 11.92 27.62
CA LEU A 200 -15.49 11.47 27.56
C LEU A 200 -14.75 12.34 26.54
N ASN A 201 -13.79 13.12 27.02
CA ASN A 201 -12.85 13.81 26.16
C ASN A 201 -11.83 12.79 25.60
N VAL A 202 -11.20 13.10 24.46
CA VAL A 202 -10.19 12.24 23.82
C VAL A 202 -9.06 11.90 24.79
N ASP A 203 -8.63 12.86 25.61
CA ASP A 203 -7.57 12.66 26.62
C ASP A 203 -7.99 11.68 27.71
N THR A 204 -9.28 11.65 28.06
CA THR A 204 -9.84 10.72 29.04
C THR A 204 -9.83 9.30 28.49
N ILE A 205 -10.21 9.13 27.22
CA ILE A 205 -10.20 7.82 26.55
C ILE A 205 -8.78 7.27 26.46
N GLN A 206 -7.82 8.09 26.04
CA GLN A 206 -6.41 7.69 25.99
C GLN A 206 -5.85 7.35 27.38
N SER A 207 -6.26 8.07 28.43
CA SER A 207 -5.91 7.75 29.81
C SER A 207 -6.48 6.40 30.27
N ILE A 208 -7.71 6.06 29.85
CA ILE A 208 -8.32 4.74 30.14
C ILE A 208 -7.53 3.63 29.44
N PHE A 209 -7.15 3.80 28.17
CA PHE A 209 -6.38 2.79 27.44
C PHE A 209 -4.99 2.54 28.04
N LYS A 210 -4.26 3.60 28.42
CA LYS A 210 -2.96 3.46 29.11
C LYS A 210 -3.08 2.71 30.44
N THR A 211 -4.15 3.00 31.18
CA THR A 211 -4.40 2.40 32.50
C THR A 211 -4.88 0.95 32.38
N TYR A 212 -5.73 0.65 31.39
CA TYR A 212 -6.35 -0.66 31.18
C TYR A 212 -6.19 -1.13 29.72
N PRO A 213 -5.02 -1.68 29.35
CA PRO A 213 -4.74 -2.10 27.96
C PRO A 213 -5.69 -3.19 27.44
N ALA A 214 -6.24 -4.02 28.34
CA ALA A 214 -7.24 -5.02 27.97
C ALA A 214 -8.53 -4.39 27.39
N VAL A 215 -8.88 -3.18 27.83
CA VAL A 215 -10.03 -2.41 27.34
C VAL A 215 -9.75 -1.84 25.96
N GLU A 216 -8.52 -1.37 25.71
CA GLU A 216 -8.09 -0.90 24.39
C GLU A 216 -8.18 -2.02 23.34
N LYS A 217 -7.68 -3.21 23.69
CA LYS A 217 -7.78 -4.38 22.82
C LYS A 217 -9.24 -4.72 22.51
N LYS A 218 -10.13 -4.69 23.51
CA LYS A 218 -11.57 -4.92 23.31
C LYS A 218 -12.24 -3.82 22.51
N HIS A 219 -11.79 -2.57 22.65
CA HIS A 219 -12.27 -1.45 21.83
C HIS A 219 -11.94 -1.68 20.35
N LEU A 220 -10.70 -2.08 20.03
CA LEU A 220 -10.28 -2.40 18.67
C LEU A 220 -11.01 -3.62 18.08
N GLU A 221 -11.37 -4.61 18.90
CA GLU A 221 -12.12 -5.79 18.46
C GLU A 221 -13.60 -5.47 18.18
N LEU A 222 -14.24 -4.64 19.02
CA LEU A 222 -15.71 -4.48 19.04
C LEU A 222 -16.21 -3.20 18.34
N VAL A 223 -15.37 -2.16 18.23
CA VAL A 223 -15.73 -0.87 17.63
C VAL A 223 -14.96 -0.67 16.31
N PRO A 224 -15.61 -0.31 15.19
CA PRO A 224 -17.04 -0.03 15.01
C PRO A 224 -17.87 -1.26 14.62
N HIS A 225 -17.25 -2.44 14.55
CA HIS A 225 -17.80 -3.60 13.84
C HIS A 225 -18.99 -4.27 14.54
N GLU A 226 -19.01 -4.35 15.88
CA GLU A 226 -20.09 -4.98 16.65
C GLU A 226 -20.94 -3.96 17.45
N MET A 227 -20.35 -2.84 17.88
CA MET A 227 -21.06 -1.79 18.60
C MET A 227 -20.46 -0.41 18.34
N SER A 228 -21.25 0.65 18.56
CA SER A 228 -20.74 2.02 18.46
C SER A 228 -19.87 2.38 19.66
N GLU A 229 -18.98 3.37 19.50
CA GLU A 229 -18.12 3.87 20.57
C GLU A 229 -18.91 4.27 21.83
N GLN A 230 -20.06 4.92 21.65
CA GLN A 230 -20.96 5.29 22.75
C GLN A 230 -21.53 4.06 23.48
N GLN A 231 -21.89 3.00 22.73
CA GLN A 231 -22.39 1.75 23.31
C GLN A 231 -21.28 0.98 24.03
N PHE A 232 -20.07 0.99 23.47
CA PHE A 232 -18.89 0.38 24.07
C PHE A 232 -18.58 1.02 25.42
N TRP A 233 -18.48 2.35 25.49
CA TRP A 233 -18.21 3.06 26.73
C TRP A 233 -19.34 2.88 27.74
N SER A 234 -20.61 2.96 27.32
CA SER A 234 -21.74 2.71 28.22
C SER A 234 -21.67 1.30 28.84
N LYS A 235 -21.37 0.27 28.04
CA LYS A 235 -21.17 -1.09 28.55
C LYS A 235 -19.93 -1.21 29.43
N PHE A 236 -18.84 -0.52 29.11
CA PHE A 236 -17.63 -0.52 29.93
C PHE A 236 -17.90 0.03 31.34
N PHE A 237 -18.54 1.20 31.46
CA PHE A 237 -18.82 1.79 32.77
C PHE A 237 -19.92 1.05 33.55
N GLN A 238 -20.79 0.29 32.87
CA GLN A 238 -21.77 -0.59 33.51
C GLN A 238 -21.23 -2.00 33.79
N SER A 239 -20.06 -2.35 33.24
CA SER A 239 -19.50 -3.70 33.33
C SER A 239 -19.13 -4.07 34.76
N HIS A 240 -19.16 -5.37 35.04
CA HIS A 240 -18.61 -5.89 36.31
C HIS A 240 -17.10 -5.58 36.41
N TYR A 241 -16.42 -5.50 35.27
CA TYR A 241 -15.01 -5.11 35.19
C TYR A 241 -14.75 -3.72 35.78
N PHE A 242 -15.60 -2.73 35.48
CA PHE A 242 -15.48 -1.38 36.04
C PHE A 242 -15.93 -1.29 37.50
N HIS A 243 -17.00 -2.00 37.90
CA HIS A 243 -17.57 -1.98 39.25
C HIS A 243 -17.17 -3.14 40.16
N ARG A 244 -15.94 -3.65 39.98
CA ARG A 244 -15.40 -4.85 40.67
C ARG A 244 -15.49 -4.82 42.22
N GLU A 245 -15.72 -3.65 42.83
CA GLU A 245 -15.96 -3.48 44.29
C GLU A 245 -17.41 -3.75 44.76
N ARG A 246 -18.38 -3.84 43.84
CA ARG A 246 -19.78 -4.07 44.17
C ARG A 246 -20.10 -5.57 44.01
N PRO A 247 -20.83 -6.19 44.95
CA PRO A 247 -21.27 -7.58 44.81
C PRO A 247 -22.40 -7.65 43.77
N ILE A 248 -22.05 -7.52 42.49
CA ILE A 248 -22.94 -7.69 41.35
C ILE A 248 -22.55 -9.00 40.70
N ALA A 249 -23.49 -9.94 40.56
CA ALA A 249 -23.19 -11.21 39.89
C ALA A 249 -22.76 -10.94 38.43
N PRO A 250 -21.66 -11.55 37.95
CA PRO A 250 -21.18 -11.32 36.60
C PRO A 250 -22.25 -11.72 35.58
N ASN A 251 -22.65 -10.77 34.73
CA ASN A 251 -23.56 -11.07 33.63
C ASN A 251 -22.78 -11.96 32.62
N PRO A 252 -23.25 -13.17 32.29
CA PRO A 252 -22.54 -14.07 31.36
C PRO A 252 -22.41 -13.51 29.93
N SER A 253 -23.08 -12.39 29.63
CA SER A 253 -22.99 -11.63 28.38
C SER A 253 -22.07 -10.39 28.48
N ASP A 254 -21.28 -10.24 29.55
CA ASP A 254 -20.35 -9.10 29.71
C ASP A 254 -19.08 -9.32 28.86
N PRO A 255 -18.86 -8.52 27.79
CA PRO A 255 -17.70 -8.66 26.90
C PRO A 255 -16.36 -8.31 27.59
N PHE A 256 -16.40 -7.71 28.79
CA PHE A 256 -15.22 -7.31 29.56
C PHE A 256 -14.83 -8.33 30.64
N SER A 257 -15.53 -9.45 30.75
CA SER A 257 -15.22 -10.52 31.70
C SER A 257 -13.82 -11.12 31.50
N ASP A 258 -13.37 -11.23 30.25
CA ASP A 258 -12.02 -11.71 29.91
C ASP A 258 -10.91 -10.69 30.26
N CYS A 259 -11.25 -9.40 30.36
CA CYS A 259 -10.29 -8.36 30.76
C CYS A 259 -9.80 -8.58 32.19
N ILE A 260 -10.62 -9.15 33.08
CA ILE A 260 -10.23 -9.51 34.46
C ILE A 260 -9.07 -10.50 34.45
N LYS A 261 -9.14 -11.54 33.60
CA LYS A 261 -8.08 -12.55 33.47
C LYS A 261 -6.83 -12.00 32.81
N ALA A 262 -6.95 -11.00 31.95
CA ALA A 262 -5.82 -10.32 31.34
C ALA A 262 -5.09 -9.44 32.37
N ASP A 263 -5.83 -8.66 33.16
CA ASP A 263 -5.28 -7.81 34.22
C ASP A 263 -4.65 -8.63 35.34
N ASP A 264 -5.27 -9.73 35.78
CA ASP A 264 -4.70 -10.59 36.83
C ASP A 264 -3.37 -11.23 36.36
N ARG A 265 -3.23 -11.50 35.04
CA ARG A 265 -1.97 -11.95 34.43
C ARG A 265 -0.94 -10.83 34.36
N ASP A 266 -1.33 -9.62 33.98
CA ASP A 266 -0.43 -8.45 33.90
C ASP A 266 0.06 -8.03 35.29
N MET A 267 -0.82 -8.04 36.28
CA MET A 267 -0.50 -7.84 37.69
C MET A 267 0.48 -8.89 38.23
N SER A 268 0.31 -10.16 37.85
CA SER A 268 1.25 -11.22 38.22
C SER A 268 2.64 -10.96 37.62
N LYS A 269 2.72 -10.41 36.42
CA LYS A 269 3.99 -9.98 35.81
C LYS A 269 4.60 -8.77 36.54
N MET A 270 3.79 -7.80 36.96
CA MET A 270 4.28 -6.65 37.74
C MET A 270 4.84 -7.06 39.10
N LEU A 271 4.24 -8.06 39.73
CA LEU A 271 4.74 -8.64 40.99
C LEU A 271 6.02 -9.47 40.80
N GLN A 272 6.30 -9.91 39.56
CA GLN A 272 7.55 -10.59 39.20
C GLN A 272 8.68 -9.62 38.84
N LEU A 273 8.39 -8.33 38.67
CA LEU A 273 9.45 -7.33 38.54
C LEU A 273 10.17 -7.23 39.89
N PRO A 274 11.53 -7.22 39.92
CA PRO A 274 12.28 -7.11 41.15
C PRO A 274 12.03 -5.74 41.77
N ILE A 275 11.06 -5.67 42.68
CA ILE A 275 10.85 -4.52 43.55
C ILE A 275 11.84 -4.69 44.69
N SER A 276 12.87 -3.84 44.75
CA SER A 276 13.65 -3.66 45.97
C SER A 276 12.70 -3.11 47.03
N HIS A 277 12.14 -4.01 47.83
CA HIS A 277 11.53 -3.60 49.08
C HIS A 277 12.67 -3.02 49.92
N LYS A 278 12.69 -1.70 50.11
CA LYS A 278 13.20 -1.16 51.38
C LYS A 278 12.26 -1.68 52.45
N VAL A 279 12.44 -2.94 52.85
CA VAL A 279 11.79 -3.51 54.01
C VAL A 279 12.34 -2.68 55.17
N LEU A 280 11.47 -1.84 55.74
CA LEU A 280 11.55 -1.56 57.16
C LEU A 280 11.57 -2.92 57.83
N ASP A 281 12.74 -3.28 58.34
CA ASP A 281 13.05 -4.59 58.83
C ASP A 281 12.22 -4.91 60.08
N PHE A 282 11.06 -5.54 59.93
CA PHE A 282 10.27 -5.95 61.10
C PHE A 282 10.92 -7.11 61.87
N SER A 283 12.11 -7.60 61.47
CA SER A 283 12.83 -8.64 62.21
C SER A 283 13.28 -8.19 63.61
N TYR A 284 13.34 -6.88 63.87
CA TYR A 284 13.56 -6.34 65.23
C TYR A 284 12.28 -6.19 66.07
N LEU A 285 11.10 -6.48 65.51
CA LEU A 285 9.81 -6.40 66.23
C LEU A 285 9.22 -7.77 66.61
N SER A 286 9.89 -8.88 66.28
CA SER A 286 9.56 -10.18 66.85
C SER A 286 10.35 -10.43 68.14
N ASP A 287 9.91 -9.80 69.23
CA ASP A 287 10.21 -10.29 70.58
C ASP A 287 9.40 -11.57 70.80
N GLU A 288 9.95 -12.72 70.42
CA GLU A 288 9.59 -13.99 71.08
C GLU A 288 10.26 -14.02 72.46
N SER A 289 9.72 -13.19 73.36
CA SER A 289 9.52 -13.63 74.73
C SER A 289 8.17 -13.11 75.23
N ASN A 290 7.21 -14.04 75.27
CA ASN A 290 6.08 -14.06 76.21
C ASN A 290 4.73 -13.43 75.83
N LEU A 291 4.21 -13.64 74.61
CA LEU A 291 2.77 -13.55 74.36
C LEU A 291 2.27 -14.73 73.51
N GLY A 292 1.47 -15.59 74.14
CA GLY A 292 0.99 -16.85 73.57
C GLY A 292 -0.04 -16.66 72.45
N TYR A 293 0.43 -16.70 71.20
CA TYR A 293 -0.40 -17.03 70.05
C TYR A 293 0.32 -18.06 69.18
N SER A 294 -0.31 -19.24 69.04
CA SER A 294 0.19 -20.34 68.22
C SER A 294 0.08 -19.97 66.73
N PRO A 295 1.01 -20.40 65.84
CA PRO A 295 0.95 -20.15 64.39
C PRO A 295 -0.26 -20.78 63.66
N ASN A 296 -1.16 -21.45 64.38
CA ASN A 296 -2.34 -22.13 63.84
C ASN A 296 -3.60 -21.24 63.75
N ASP A 297 -3.52 -19.95 64.08
CA ASP A 297 -4.64 -19.00 63.95
C ASP A 297 -4.54 -18.07 62.72
N ILE A 298 -3.97 -18.55 61.61
CA ILE A 298 -4.36 -18.00 60.30
C ILE A 298 -5.58 -18.81 59.86
N PRO A 299 -6.78 -18.22 59.79
CA PRO A 299 -7.95 -18.95 59.34
C PRO A 299 -7.67 -19.41 57.90
N VAL A 300 -7.62 -20.72 57.72
CA VAL A 300 -7.77 -21.36 56.42
C VAL A 300 -9.14 -20.91 55.89
N VAL A 301 -9.15 -19.92 54.99
CA VAL A 301 -10.34 -19.59 54.21
C VAL A 301 -10.41 -20.62 53.08
N GLU A 302 -10.79 -21.85 53.44
CA GLU A 302 -11.43 -22.77 52.51
C GLU A 302 -12.88 -22.27 52.32
N GLY A 303 -13.11 -21.55 51.23
CA GLY A 303 -14.43 -21.03 50.89
C GLY A 303 -14.38 -20.02 49.76
N ASP A 304 -15.23 -20.23 48.76
CA ASP A 304 -15.29 -19.60 47.45
C ASP A 304 -15.67 -18.09 47.48
N GLY A 305 -14.82 -17.25 48.08
CA GLY A 305 -15.07 -15.81 48.15
C GLY A 305 -13.91 -15.02 48.76
N LEU A 306 -13.03 -14.47 47.91
CA LEU A 306 -12.16 -13.35 48.30
C LEU A 306 -13.04 -12.27 48.92
N SER A 307 -12.83 -11.93 50.20
CA SER A 307 -13.48 -10.80 50.86
C SER A 307 -13.40 -9.57 49.95
N ASN A 308 -14.49 -8.81 49.80
CA ASN A 308 -14.53 -7.57 49.01
C ASN A 308 -13.33 -6.65 49.29
N LYS A 309 -12.80 -6.68 50.54
CA LYS A 309 -11.60 -5.95 50.94
C LYS A 309 -10.33 -6.43 50.23
N ALA A 310 -10.10 -7.74 50.12
CA ALA A 310 -8.93 -8.30 49.44
C ALA A 310 -8.95 -8.00 47.93
N LEU A 311 -10.14 -8.02 47.34
CA LEU A 311 -10.37 -7.70 45.93
C LEU A 311 -10.13 -6.19 45.66
N LEU A 312 -10.52 -5.32 46.60
CA LEU A 312 -10.21 -3.89 46.57
C LEU A 312 -8.70 -3.62 46.62
N VAL A 313 -8.00 -4.28 47.55
CA VAL A 313 -6.53 -4.14 47.71
C VAL A 313 -5.81 -4.58 46.43
N ARG A 314 -6.22 -5.70 45.84
CA ARG A 314 -5.65 -6.21 44.60
C ARG A 314 -5.86 -5.24 43.42
N ARG A 315 -7.03 -4.62 43.31
CA ARG A 315 -7.32 -3.60 42.28
C ARG A 315 -6.52 -2.32 42.50
N CYS A 316 -6.40 -1.86 43.75
CA CYS A 316 -5.59 -0.69 44.10
C CYS A 316 -4.13 -0.91 43.68
N ASN A 317 -3.55 -2.06 44.03
CA ASN A 317 -2.18 -2.39 43.68
C ASN A 317 -1.94 -2.42 42.16
N TYR A 318 -2.88 -3.00 41.39
CA TYR A 318 -2.78 -3.00 39.93
C TYR A 318 -2.90 -1.60 39.33
N HIS A 319 -3.89 -0.81 39.78
CA HIS A 319 -4.08 0.55 39.28
C HIS A 319 -2.87 1.44 39.60
N SER A 320 -2.38 1.42 40.85
CA SER A 320 -1.18 2.14 41.25
C SER A 320 0.06 1.67 40.49
N GLY A 321 0.22 0.35 40.28
CA GLY A 321 1.31 -0.22 39.49
C GLY A 321 1.30 0.26 38.03
N ARG A 322 0.13 0.27 37.37
CA ARG A 322 -0.04 0.78 36.00
C ARG A 322 0.25 2.27 35.90
N VAL A 323 -0.24 3.07 36.84
CA VAL A 323 0.04 4.52 36.88
C VAL A 323 1.55 4.78 37.03
N LEU A 324 2.22 4.04 37.91
CA LEU A 324 3.68 4.12 38.08
C LEU A 324 4.45 3.67 36.84
N MET A 325 4.04 2.59 36.19
CA MET A 325 4.66 2.11 34.95
C MET A 325 4.48 3.11 33.81
N SER A 326 3.28 3.67 33.65
CA SER A 326 3.04 4.73 32.65
C SER A 326 3.86 5.99 32.93
N ALA A 327 4.07 6.34 34.20
CA ALA A 327 4.94 7.45 34.57
C ALA A 327 6.42 7.15 34.29
N ARG A 328 6.88 5.90 34.51
CA ARG A 328 8.25 5.45 34.21
C ARG A 328 8.54 5.40 32.72
N GLU A 329 7.57 4.94 31.91
CA GLU A 329 7.62 4.99 30.45
C GLU A 329 7.69 6.44 29.93
N ASN A 330 7.05 7.39 30.62
CA ASN A 330 7.18 8.82 30.31
C ASN A 330 8.54 9.40 30.76
N ALA A 331 9.09 8.97 31.90
CA ALA A 331 10.37 9.46 32.43
C ALA A 331 11.59 8.97 31.62
N GLN A 332 11.54 7.75 31.09
CA GLN A 332 12.59 7.25 30.17
C GLN A 332 12.66 8.04 28.86
N VAL A 333 11.59 8.72 28.46
CA VAL A 333 11.57 9.60 27.28
C VAL A 333 12.12 10.99 27.59
N GLY A 334 12.12 11.42 28.86
CA GLY A 334 12.66 12.72 29.29
C GLY A 334 14.14 12.72 29.70
N ALA A 335 14.74 11.55 29.94
CA ALA A 335 16.13 11.44 30.38
C ALA A 335 17.16 11.54 29.24
N ASP A 336 16.74 11.46 27.97
CA ASP A 336 17.61 11.71 26.80
C ASP A 336 17.74 13.21 26.44
N ALA A 337 17.16 14.11 27.24
CA ALA A 337 17.13 15.55 26.95
C ALA A 337 17.82 16.44 28.00
N THR A 338 18.64 15.89 28.91
CA THR A 338 19.57 16.69 29.73
C THR A 338 20.65 15.79 30.35
N VAL A 339 21.81 15.65 29.69
CA VAL A 339 23.07 15.34 30.38
C VAL A 339 24.19 16.10 29.68
N SER A 340 24.68 17.13 30.36
CA SER A 340 26.04 17.62 30.22
C SER A 340 27.00 16.56 30.77
N ASP A 341 27.97 16.17 29.95
CA ASP A 341 29.07 15.29 30.31
C ASP A 341 29.89 15.83 31.49
N ASN A 342 30.32 14.92 32.36
CA ASN A 342 31.70 14.90 32.82
C ASN A 342 32.21 13.45 32.89
N ASP A 343 33.25 13.21 32.10
CA ASP A 343 34.12 12.05 31.90
C ASP A 343 34.88 11.62 33.20
N GLN A 344 35.51 10.46 33.41
CA GLN A 344 36.07 9.41 32.53
C GLN A 344 36.46 8.11 33.32
N GLN A 345 36.72 7.01 32.59
CA GLN A 345 36.81 5.56 32.94
C GLN A 345 38.12 5.08 33.65
N PRO A 346 38.26 3.79 34.09
CA PRO A 346 38.89 2.78 33.21
C PRO A 346 38.51 1.27 33.39
N SER A 347 38.61 0.56 32.25
CA SER A 347 38.91 -0.86 31.97
C SER A 347 38.94 -1.96 33.07
N SER A 348 38.25 -3.10 32.85
CA SER A 348 38.85 -4.36 32.34
C SER A 348 37.95 -5.60 32.47
N SER A 349 37.92 -6.39 31.39
CA SER A 349 37.72 -7.85 31.27
C SER A 349 36.63 -8.61 32.05
N ALA A 350 35.81 -9.29 31.25
CA ALA A 350 35.14 -10.59 31.46
C ALA A 350 33.82 -10.61 32.25
N LEU A 351 32.73 -10.84 31.50
CA LEU A 351 31.43 -11.36 31.96
C LEU A 351 31.58 -12.79 32.54
N PRO A 352 30.56 -13.38 33.20
CA PRO A 352 29.29 -12.86 33.73
C PRO A 352 29.09 -13.26 35.22
N VAL A 353 28.04 -12.78 35.89
CA VAL A 353 27.16 -13.51 36.83
C VAL A 353 26.33 -12.51 37.64
N GLU A 354 25.08 -12.92 37.87
CA GLU A 354 23.98 -12.24 38.53
C GLU A 354 24.25 -11.88 40.00
N ASP A 355 23.49 -10.89 40.47
CA ASP A 355 23.26 -10.48 41.86
C ASP A 355 24.45 -9.95 42.67
N GLU A 356 24.54 -8.62 42.82
CA GLU A 356 24.75 -7.99 44.14
C GLU A 356 24.52 -6.45 44.13
N CYS A 357 23.53 -6.05 44.93
CA CYS A 357 23.50 -4.90 45.86
C CYS A 357 24.13 -3.55 45.47
N ILE A 358 23.27 -2.53 45.36
CA ILE A 358 23.60 -1.10 45.37
C ILE A 358 24.29 -0.73 46.70
N THR A 359 25.54 -0.28 46.63
CA THR A 359 26.19 0.55 47.66
C THR A 359 26.44 1.93 47.05
N ILE A 360 25.90 2.98 47.68
CA ILE A 360 26.17 4.38 47.32
C ILE A 360 27.44 4.78 48.06
N GLU A 361 28.52 5.15 47.36
CA GLU A 361 29.71 5.73 47.99
C GLU A 361 29.79 7.24 47.80
N SER A 362 29.89 7.90 48.95
CA SER A 362 30.06 9.31 49.24
C SER A 362 31.50 9.75 48.93
N ALA A 363 31.92 9.73 47.66
CA ALA A 363 33.30 10.07 47.28
C ALA A 363 33.46 11.17 46.20
N GLU A 364 32.38 11.66 45.58
CA GLU A 364 32.44 12.69 44.53
C GLU A 364 32.23 14.13 45.06
N LEU A 365 32.85 14.45 46.19
CA LEU A 365 32.98 15.82 46.68
C LEU A 365 34.44 16.09 47.03
N GLN A 366 35.27 16.37 46.03
CA GLN A 366 36.44 17.27 46.15
C GLN A 366 37.01 17.66 44.77
N ASP A 367 37.29 18.96 44.65
CA ASP A 367 37.64 19.73 43.47
C ASP A 367 39.03 19.46 42.86
N ASP A 368 39.18 19.98 41.63
CA ASP A 368 40.34 20.70 41.03
C ASP A 368 41.24 20.01 39.98
N LYS A 369 41.06 20.51 38.74
CA LYS A 369 42.06 21.09 37.78
C LYS A 369 43.16 20.23 37.12
N GLY A 370 43.20 20.29 35.77
CA GLY A 370 44.47 20.37 35.03
C GLY A 370 44.53 19.71 33.64
N ASP A 371 44.40 20.55 32.61
CA ASP A 371 44.98 20.50 31.25
C ASP A 371 44.78 19.32 30.28
N GLU A 372 44.20 19.68 29.13
CA GLU A 372 44.18 18.95 27.86
C GLU A 372 45.58 18.80 27.24
N MET A 373 45.89 17.62 26.67
CA MET A 373 46.84 17.46 25.56
C MET A 373 46.53 16.14 24.82
N SER A 374 46.30 16.22 23.52
CA SER A 374 46.02 15.09 22.63
C SER A 374 47.32 14.46 22.11
N GLU A 375 47.43 13.12 22.14
CA GLU A 375 48.52 12.40 21.44
C GLU A 375 47.98 11.61 20.24
N HIS A 376 48.59 11.87 19.09
CA HIS A 376 48.43 11.14 17.83
C HIS A 376 48.91 9.69 17.93
N VAL A 377 48.20 8.74 17.30
CA VAL A 377 48.74 7.42 16.98
C VAL A 377 49.05 7.34 15.49
N ALA A 378 50.34 7.26 15.15
CA ALA A 378 50.82 6.89 13.83
C ALA A 378 50.82 5.36 13.68
N LEU A 379 50.23 4.83 12.61
CA LEU A 379 50.31 3.40 12.27
C LEU A 379 51.13 3.19 10.99
N SER A 380 52.21 2.44 11.14
CA SER A 380 53.07 1.91 10.08
C SER A 380 52.47 0.61 9.55
N GLU A 381 52.09 0.58 8.27
CA GLU A 381 51.58 -0.64 7.63
C GLU A 381 52.72 -1.56 7.17
N LYS A 382 52.72 -2.80 7.68
CA LYS A 382 53.27 -3.96 6.97
C LYS A 382 52.26 -5.11 6.98
N SER A 383 51.99 -5.60 5.77
CA SER A 383 51.46 -6.90 5.37
C SER A 383 49.95 -7.02 5.06
N VAL A 384 49.74 -7.38 3.79
CA VAL A 384 48.50 -7.74 3.10
C VAL A 384 47.95 -9.07 3.62
N TYR A 385 46.64 -9.17 3.83
CA TYR A 385 45.91 -10.44 3.69
C TYR A 385 44.45 -10.26 3.22
N VAL A 386 44.19 -10.85 2.05
CA VAL A 386 42.95 -11.35 1.42
C VAL A 386 41.60 -10.93 2.03
N ALA A 387 40.84 -10.12 1.28
CA ALA A 387 39.45 -9.80 1.56
C ALA A 387 38.49 -10.96 1.23
N PRO A 388 37.60 -11.38 2.14
CA PRO A 388 36.35 -12.02 1.79
C PRO A 388 35.30 -10.95 1.52
N SER A 389 34.69 -11.02 0.34
CA SER A 389 33.56 -10.23 -0.12
C SER A 389 32.29 -10.54 0.70
N ARG A 390 32.16 -9.90 1.87
CA ARG A 390 30.91 -9.57 2.59
C ARG A 390 31.24 -8.82 3.88
N TYR A 391 30.71 -7.61 4.05
CA TYR A 391 30.80 -6.88 5.32
C TYR A 391 30.07 -7.65 6.43
N SER A 392 30.69 -7.78 7.60
CA SER A 392 30.01 -8.34 8.77
C SER A 392 28.92 -7.39 9.27
N PRO A 393 27.85 -7.88 9.93
CA PRO A 393 26.81 -7.02 10.51
C PRO A 393 27.33 -5.97 11.49
N GLN A 394 28.48 -6.21 12.14
CA GLN A 394 29.15 -5.25 13.03
C GLN A 394 29.91 -4.18 12.25
N GLN A 395 30.62 -4.56 11.18
CA GLN A 395 31.30 -3.60 10.29
C GLN A 395 30.30 -2.68 9.59
N PHE A 396 29.12 -3.21 9.23
CA PHE A 396 28.03 -2.42 8.66
C PHE A 396 27.46 -1.41 9.66
N ARG A 397 27.21 -1.81 10.92
CA ARG A 397 26.78 -0.88 11.96
C ARG A 397 27.78 0.25 12.17
N SER A 398 29.08 -0.07 12.12
CA SER A 398 30.14 0.93 12.20
C SER A 398 30.13 1.89 11.00
N LEU A 399 30.04 1.37 9.77
CA LEU A 399 30.00 2.21 8.56
C LEU A 399 28.72 3.06 8.48
N SER A 400 27.57 2.48 8.81
CA SER A 400 26.29 3.16 8.85
C SER A 400 26.27 4.26 9.93
N ALA A 401 26.87 4.02 11.10
CA ALA A 401 27.05 5.03 12.13
C ALA A 401 28.00 6.16 11.70
N VAL A 402 29.08 5.85 10.96
CA VAL A 402 30.01 6.86 10.42
C VAL A 402 29.33 7.70 9.34
N ILE A 403 28.56 7.09 8.44
CA ILE A 403 27.82 7.80 7.39
C ILE A 403 26.69 8.63 8.00
N GLN A 404 25.98 8.14 9.03
CA GLN A 404 25.00 8.92 9.78
C GLN A 404 25.65 10.12 10.50
N ARG A 405 26.86 9.97 11.07
CA ARG A 405 27.61 11.09 11.66
C ARG A 405 28.03 12.12 10.62
N LEU A 406 28.47 11.69 9.44
CA LEU A 406 28.82 12.58 8.32
C LEU A 406 27.58 13.30 7.75
N ALA A 407 26.46 12.60 7.61
CA ALA A 407 25.19 13.14 7.11
C ALA A 407 24.51 14.09 8.12
N ASN A 408 24.76 13.91 9.42
CA ASN A 408 24.23 14.80 10.46
C ASN A 408 25.13 16.03 10.73
N LYS A 409 26.29 16.15 10.08
CA LYS A 409 27.18 17.30 10.26
C LYS A 409 26.64 18.49 9.46
N ARG A 410 25.79 19.30 10.09
CA ARG A 410 25.41 20.62 9.57
C ARG A 410 26.64 21.51 9.59
N SER A 411 26.88 22.25 8.51
CA SER A 411 27.76 23.41 8.55
C SER A 411 27.10 24.43 9.46
N ASP A 412 27.64 24.67 10.65
CA ASP A 412 27.56 25.98 11.29
C ASP A 412 28.77 26.17 12.22
N ASP A 413 29.28 27.40 12.12
CA ASP A 413 30.20 28.18 12.96
C ASP A 413 31.63 27.67 13.21
N VAL A 414 32.54 28.26 12.42
CA VAL A 414 33.92 28.51 12.83
C VAL A 414 33.87 29.56 13.96
N GLU A 415 33.86 29.12 15.21
CA GLU A 415 34.25 29.99 16.33
C GLU A 415 35.77 30.20 16.27
N GLY A 416 36.17 31.31 15.67
CA GLY A 416 37.55 31.77 15.63
C GLY A 416 37.61 33.25 15.98
N GLN A 417 37.74 33.56 17.27
CA GLN A 417 38.24 34.79 17.92
C GLN A 417 37.87 34.63 19.40
N ASP A 418 38.78 34.27 20.31
CA ASP A 418 39.91 35.10 20.73
C ASP A 418 41.08 34.26 21.25
N ASN A 419 42.26 34.48 20.66
CA ASN A 419 43.54 34.52 21.39
C ASN A 419 44.60 35.13 20.47
N VAL A 420 44.46 36.44 20.24
CA VAL A 420 45.55 37.29 19.74
C VAL A 420 46.24 37.89 20.95
N ASN A 421 47.28 37.21 21.42
CA ASN A 421 48.56 37.78 21.87
C ASN A 421 49.29 36.71 22.68
N ASP A 422 50.37 36.18 22.13
CA ASP A 422 51.67 36.26 22.80
C ASP A 422 52.79 35.90 21.81
N GLY A 423 53.77 36.81 21.72
CA GLY A 423 55.12 36.48 21.29
C GLY A 423 55.47 36.79 19.84
N GLU A 424 55.70 38.07 19.54
CA GLU A 424 56.64 38.48 18.49
C GLU A 424 57.98 37.75 18.69
N ASP A 425 58.48 37.07 17.65
CA ASP A 425 59.86 37.29 17.23
C ASP A 425 60.15 36.67 15.84
N TRP A 426 60.71 37.53 14.99
CA TRP A 426 61.57 37.22 13.85
C TRP A 426 60.95 37.08 12.44
N VAL A 427 60.94 38.21 11.73
CA VAL A 427 61.39 38.27 10.33
C VAL A 427 62.51 39.30 10.23
N PRO A 428 63.65 38.95 9.60
CA PRO A 428 64.40 39.90 8.79
C PRO A 428 64.50 39.45 7.32
N PRO A 429 64.86 40.38 6.42
CA PRO A 429 64.34 40.41 5.07
C PRO A 429 65.38 40.10 3.99
N ASN A 430 64.86 39.87 2.79
CA ASN A 430 65.45 40.11 1.47
C ASN A 430 66.24 39.02 0.74
N ASP A 431 65.83 38.92 -0.52
CA ASP A 431 66.63 38.74 -1.74
C ASP A 431 67.17 37.36 -2.11
N GLY A 432 66.59 36.85 -3.20
CA GLY A 432 67.36 36.14 -4.21
C GLY A 432 66.77 34.80 -4.61
N HIS A 433 65.72 34.85 -5.44
CA HIS A 433 65.47 34.00 -6.63
C HIS A 433 63.97 33.72 -6.82
N MET A 434 63.26 34.75 -7.26
CA MET A 434 62.08 34.54 -8.10
C MET A 434 62.56 34.00 -9.46
N ALA A 435 62.26 32.73 -9.74
CA ALA A 435 62.00 32.33 -11.11
C ALA A 435 60.60 32.85 -11.46
N ASN A 436 60.57 33.74 -12.44
CA ASN A 436 59.37 34.31 -13.02
C ASN A 436 58.35 33.24 -13.43
N GLY A 437 57.13 33.46 -12.96
CA GLY A 437 55.84 33.11 -13.56
C GLY A 437 55.85 32.39 -14.91
N ASP A 438 55.59 31.09 -14.86
CA ASP A 438 54.72 30.47 -15.83
C ASP A 438 53.26 30.83 -15.48
N ALA A 439 52.77 31.84 -16.18
CA ALA A 439 51.37 32.19 -16.26
C ALA A 439 50.59 31.03 -16.93
N ASN A 440 50.06 30.10 -16.15
CA ASN A 440 48.79 29.38 -16.37
C ASN A 440 48.56 28.33 -15.27
N GLY A 441 47.93 28.75 -14.19
CA GLY A 441 47.52 27.84 -13.10
C GLY A 441 46.41 28.38 -12.21
N HIS A 442 45.81 29.53 -12.55
CA HIS A 442 44.52 29.90 -11.97
C HIS A 442 43.46 29.00 -12.59
N ALA A 443 43.26 27.81 -12.01
CA ALA A 443 41.91 27.26 -11.96
C ALA A 443 41.17 28.10 -10.91
N GLU A 444 40.83 29.34 -11.30
CA GLU A 444 39.77 30.10 -10.67
C GLU A 444 38.53 29.19 -10.65
N THR A 445 38.22 28.60 -9.51
CA THR A 445 36.84 28.18 -9.23
C THR A 445 36.03 29.45 -9.03
N GLN A 446 35.74 30.14 -10.15
CA GLN A 446 34.69 31.15 -10.25
C GLN A 446 33.33 30.45 -10.08
N LEU A 447 33.08 29.91 -8.89
CA LEU A 447 31.73 29.62 -8.46
C LEU A 447 31.26 30.84 -7.68
N ASN A 448 30.31 31.56 -8.25
CA ASN A 448 29.68 32.70 -7.59
C ASN A 448 29.03 32.21 -6.28
N ALA A 449 28.84 33.08 -5.28
CA ALA A 449 28.19 32.71 -4.01
C ALA A 449 26.85 31.98 -4.21
N THR A 450 26.14 32.29 -5.31
CA THR A 450 24.91 31.60 -5.74
C THR A 450 25.16 30.17 -6.22
N GLN A 451 26.24 29.90 -6.95
CA GLN A 451 26.58 28.56 -7.44
C GLN A 451 27.11 27.67 -6.32
N LEU A 452 27.82 28.25 -5.33
CA LEU A 452 28.22 27.55 -4.12
C LEU A 452 27.00 27.15 -3.27
N SER A 453 25.98 28.02 -3.16
CA SER A 453 24.74 27.64 -2.47
C SER A 453 23.98 26.56 -3.22
N GLU A 454 23.93 26.60 -4.56
CA GLU A 454 23.35 25.53 -5.38
C GLU A 454 24.05 24.18 -5.17
N VAL A 455 25.39 24.16 -5.14
CA VAL A 455 26.16 22.94 -4.87
C VAL A 455 25.91 22.43 -3.44
N ALA A 456 25.84 23.31 -2.44
CA ALA A 456 25.51 22.93 -1.07
C ALA A 456 24.10 22.32 -0.97
N ILE A 457 23.11 22.88 -1.66
CA ILE A 457 21.74 22.33 -1.70
C ILE A 457 21.71 20.96 -2.37
N VAL A 458 22.45 20.78 -3.47
CA VAL A 458 22.55 19.49 -4.16
C VAL A 458 23.25 18.45 -3.27
N HIS A 459 24.31 18.86 -2.56
CA HIS A 459 25.02 18.02 -1.62
C HIS A 459 24.10 17.60 -0.45
N ASP A 460 23.38 18.53 0.16
CA ASP A 460 22.44 18.24 1.26
C ASP A 460 21.29 17.35 0.80
N ALA A 461 20.75 17.60 -0.39
CA ALA A 461 19.73 16.74 -1.00
C ALA A 461 20.26 15.31 -1.24
N LEU A 462 21.50 15.18 -1.73
CA LEU A 462 22.13 13.88 -1.94
C LEU A 462 22.42 13.18 -0.59
N ALA A 463 22.88 13.91 0.41
CA ALA A 463 23.14 13.37 1.74
C ALA A 463 21.87 12.84 2.40
N GLU A 464 20.74 13.54 2.25
CA GLU A 464 19.45 13.10 2.77
C GLU A 464 18.90 11.88 1.99
N LEU A 465 19.06 11.85 0.68
CA LEU A 465 18.73 10.67 -0.13
C LEU A 465 19.55 9.43 0.29
N LEU A 466 20.86 9.63 0.51
CA LEU A 466 21.75 8.55 0.97
C LEU A 466 21.40 8.13 2.39
N LYS A 467 21.08 9.07 3.29
CA LYS A 467 20.64 8.77 4.65
C LYS A 467 19.36 7.94 4.63
N HIS A 468 18.34 8.34 3.87
CA HIS A 468 17.11 7.58 3.71
C HIS A 468 17.39 6.19 3.12
N PHE A 469 18.23 6.09 2.07
CA PHE A 469 18.63 4.82 1.49
C PHE A 469 19.26 3.88 2.52
N TRP A 470 20.22 4.36 3.32
CA TRP A 470 20.93 3.56 4.32
C TRP A 470 20.12 3.29 5.60
N ILE A 471 19.07 4.06 5.88
CA ILE A 471 18.08 3.72 6.91
C ILE A 471 17.22 2.53 6.45
N CYS A 472 16.86 2.49 5.17
CA CYS A 472 16.02 1.42 4.61
C CYS A 472 16.80 0.18 4.16
N MET A 473 18.14 0.25 4.02
CA MET A 473 18.98 -0.85 3.53
C MET A 473 20.00 -1.32 4.59
N PRO A 474 20.08 -2.63 4.87
CA PRO A 474 19.24 -3.70 4.35
C PRO A 474 17.81 -3.62 4.91
N PRO A 475 16.79 -4.08 4.16
CA PRO A 475 15.41 -4.08 4.66
C PRO A 475 15.35 -4.95 5.92
N SER A 476 15.08 -4.31 7.06
CA SER A 476 15.08 -4.96 8.39
C SER A 476 13.69 -5.38 8.84
N THR A 477 12.64 -4.97 8.13
CA THR A 477 11.25 -5.32 8.40
C THR A 477 10.61 -5.97 7.17
N PRO A 478 9.61 -6.86 7.35
CA PRO A 478 8.90 -7.48 6.22
C PRO A 478 8.24 -6.47 5.27
N ASP A 479 7.80 -5.33 5.79
CA ASP A 479 7.20 -4.26 4.99
C ASP A 479 8.24 -3.58 4.10
N PHE A 480 9.44 -3.31 4.63
CA PHE A 480 10.55 -2.79 3.82
C PHE A 480 11.08 -3.81 2.83
N GLU A 481 11.09 -5.11 3.16
CA GLU A 481 11.42 -6.16 2.20
C GLU A 481 10.43 -6.15 1.03
N THR A 482 9.12 -6.07 1.33
CA THR A 482 8.07 -6.01 0.31
C THR A 482 8.24 -4.77 -0.58
N LYS A 483 8.39 -3.58 0.02
CA LYS A 483 8.64 -2.32 -0.72
C LYS A 483 9.90 -2.42 -1.58
N PHE A 484 10.99 -2.99 -1.03
CA PHE A 484 12.22 -3.21 -1.76
C PHE A 484 12.01 -4.12 -2.98
N TYR A 485 11.28 -5.23 -2.82
CA TYR A 485 10.96 -6.11 -3.94
C TYR A 485 10.07 -5.44 -4.99
N GLU A 486 9.06 -4.67 -4.57
CA GLU A 486 8.18 -3.92 -5.46
C GLU A 486 8.96 -2.90 -6.30
N GLU A 487 9.87 -2.15 -5.69
CA GLU A 487 10.73 -1.19 -6.40
C GLU A 487 11.76 -1.89 -7.29
N ALA A 488 12.41 -2.96 -6.81
CA ALA A 488 13.36 -3.74 -7.59
C ALA A 488 12.72 -4.38 -8.82
N LEU A 489 11.43 -4.75 -8.72
CA LEU A 489 10.66 -5.29 -9.83
C LEU A 489 10.48 -4.27 -10.97
N LEU A 490 10.54 -2.96 -10.70
CA LEU A 490 10.43 -1.90 -11.72
C LEU A 490 11.68 -1.77 -12.59
N ILE A 491 12.84 -2.26 -12.11
CA ILE A 491 14.11 -2.17 -12.82
C ILE A 491 14.07 -3.08 -14.05
N PRO A 492 14.22 -2.54 -15.28
CA PRO A 492 14.25 -3.34 -16.49
C PRO A 492 15.55 -4.16 -16.59
N ASN A 493 15.61 -5.05 -17.57
CA ASN A 493 16.83 -5.78 -17.86
C ASN A 493 17.95 -4.85 -18.33
N THR A 494 19.19 -5.28 -18.14
CA THR A 494 20.35 -4.61 -18.71
C THR A 494 20.35 -4.80 -20.23
N SER A 495 20.54 -3.72 -20.98
CA SER A 495 20.67 -3.79 -22.43
C SER A 495 22.00 -4.41 -22.85
N HIS A 496 21.97 -5.16 -23.95
CA HIS A 496 23.14 -5.75 -24.57
C HIS A 496 24.06 -4.65 -25.12
N PRO A 497 25.40 -4.74 -24.98
CA PRO A 497 26.32 -3.68 -25.43
C PRO A 497 26.19 -3.28 -26.91
N ASP A 498 25.87 -4.25 -27.77
CA ASP A 498 25.68 -4.02 -29.21
C ASP A 498 24.32 -3.42 -29.62
N ALA A 499 23.36 -3.32 -28.69
CA ALA A 499 22.05 -2.73 -28.97
C ALA A 499 22.22 -1.23 -29.29
N PRO A 500 21.63 -0.72 -30.39
CA PRO A 500 21.66 0.71 -30.69
C PRO A 500 21.10 1.53 -29.52
N ARG A 501 21.65 2.72 -29.26
CA ARG A 501 21.18 3.58 -28.16
C ARG A 501 20.22 4.65 -28.69
N GLY A 502 19.17 4.93 -27.94
CA GLY A 502 18.19 5.98 -28.23
C GLY A 502 16.79 5.45 -28.53
N ASP A 503 16.00 6.29 -29.19
CA ASP A 503 14.62 6.04 -29.60
C ASP A 503 14.52 5.18 -30.87
N GLU A 504 13.29 4.86 -31.31
CA GLU A 504 13.00 4.08 -32.53
C GLU A 504 13.74 4.56 -33.79
N SER A 505 14.05 5.86 -33.91
CA SER A 505 14.77 6.40 -35.08
C SER A 505 16.21 5.89 -35.19
N CYS A 506 16.78 5.42 -34.08
CA CYS A 506 18.11 4.84 -34.00
C CYS A 506 18.14 3.34 -34.33
N ALA A 507 17.01 2.73 -34.70
CA ALA A 507 16.96 1.33 -35.13
C ALA A 507 17.90 1.06 -36.31
N ARG A 508 18.75 0.04 -36.17
CA ARG A 508 19.75 -0.31 -37.19
C ARG A 508 19.18 -1.36 -38.13
N THR A 509 19.07 -1.03 -39.43
CA THR A 509 18.71 -2.03 -40.44
C THR A 509 19.87 -2.99 -40.67
N VAL A 510 19.70 -4.24 -40.25
CA VAL A 510 20.70 -5.32 -40.40
C VAL A 510 20.69 -5.85 -41.82
N ARG A 511 19.51 -6.09 -42.37
CA ARG A 511 19.34 -6.65 -43.72
C ARG A 511 17.96 -6.32 -44.29
N THR A 512 17.89 -6.10 -45.59
CA THR A 512 16.65 -6.06 -46.36
C THR A 512 16.60 -7.24 -47.32
N PHE A 513 15.46 -7.92 -47.41
CA PHE A 513 15.31 -9.13 -48.22
C PHE A 513 13.94 -9.24 -48.87
N GLY A 514 13.81 -10.16 -49.83
CA GLY A 514 12.59 -10.40 -50.59
C GLY A 514 12.31 -9.37 -51.69
N PRO A 515 11.47 -9.72 -52.68
CA PRO A 515 11.21 -8.86 -53.84
C PRO A 515 10.25 -7.72 -53.50
N ILE A 516 10.71 -6.47 -53.66
CA ILE A 516 9.84 -5.31 -53.47
C ILE A 516 8.83 -5.18 -54.62
N LYS A 517 7.53 -5.24 -54.29
CA LYS A 517 6.49 -4.88 -55.25
C LYS A 517 6.44 -3.37 -55.43
N ARG A 518 7.14 -2.88 -56.44
CA ARG A 518 7.06 -1.49 -56.92
C ARG A 518 5.98 -1.44 -58.02
N GLY A 519 4.87 -0.72 -57.80
CA GLY A 519 3.96 -0.47 -58.92
C GLY A 519 2.55 0.04 -58.60
N SER A 520 2.16 1.05 -59.39
CA SER A 520 0.83 1.65 -59.60
C SER A 520 0.22 2.38 -58.39
N ASN A 521 -0.12 3.67 -58.55
CA ASN A 521 -0.86 4.49 -57.59
C ASN A 521 -2.26 3.94 -57.19
N LYS A 522 -2.63 2.73 -57.63
CA LYS A 522 -3.94 2.09 -57.45
C LYS A 522 -3.94 0.87 -56.51
N LEU A 523 -2.83 0.53 -55.83
CA LEU A 523 -2.84 -0.59 -54.87
C LEU A 523 -3.81 -0.30 -53.71
N LEU A 524 -4.65 -1.28 -53.40
CA LEU A 524 -5.62 -1.22 -52.31
C LEU A 524 -5.00 -1.73 -51.02
N THR A 525 -5.47 -1.22 -49.88
CA THR A 525 -5.17 -1.84 -48.58
C THR A 525 -5.87 -3.19 -48.49
N ALA A 526 -5.34 -4.09 -47.67
CA ALA A 526 -5.90 -5.44 -47.48
C ALA A 526 -7.41 -5.40 -47.21
N GLU A 527 -7.88 -4.51 -46.32
CA GLU A 527 -9.30 -4.40 -45.97
C GLU A 527 -10.17 -3.97 -47.15
N LYS A 528 -9.69 -3.00 -47.96
CA LYS A 528 -10.40 -2.53 -49.16
C LYS A 528 -10.44 -3.61 -50.24
N LEU A 529 -9.38 -4.41 -50.36
CA LEU A 529 -9.29 -5.51 -51.32
C LEU A 529 -10.36 -6.57 -50.99
N VAL A 530 -10.38 -7.04 -49.76
CA VAL A 530 -11.22 -8.17 -49.32
C VAL A 530 -12.66 -7.79 -48.99
N GLN A 531 -12.96 -6.49 -48.87
CA GLN A 531 -14.33 -5.99 -48.71
C GLN A 531 -15.24 -6.48 -49.85
N SER A 532 -14.71 -6.51 -51.08
CA SER A 532 -15.44 -7.02 -52.24
C SER A 532 -15.70 -8.52 -52.20
N TRP A 533 -14.90 -9.28 -51.44
CA TRP A 533 -15.01 -10.73 -51.29
C TRP A 533 -15.95 -11.15 -50.17
N ARG A 534 -16.35 -10.19 -49.31
CA ARG A 534 -17.16 -10.44 -48.09
C ARG A 534 -16.52 -11.49 -47.18
N SER A 535 -15.18 -11.47 -47.10
CA SER A 535 -14.38 -12.44 -46.34
C SER A 535 -13.89 -11.90 -44.99
N VAL A 536 -14.17 -10.64 -44.67
CA VAL A 536 -13.90 -10.03 -43.35
C VAL A 536 -15.17 -9.36 -42.85
N LEU A 537 -15.54 -9.64 -41.60
CA LEU A 537 -16.56 -8.91 -40.85
C LEU A 537 -15.93 -8.24 -39.63
N TYR A 538 -16.59 -7.21 -39.12
CA TYR A 538 -16.18 -6.47 -37.93
C TYR A 538 -17.33 -6.52 -36.91
N PRO A 539 -17.31 -7.46 -35.94
CA PRO A 539 -18.37 -7.65 -34.97
C PRO A 539 -18.32 -6.57 -33.87
N ARG A 540 -18.54 -5.31 -34.27
CA ARG A 540 -18.38 -4.13 -33.40
C ARG A 540 -19.30 -4.12 -32.19
N GLU A 541 -20.49 -4.68 -32.32
CA GLU A 541 -21.47 -4.77 -31.23
C GLU A 541 -21.03 -5.78 -30.16
N ALA A 542 -20.29 -6.83 -30.53
CA ALA A 542 -19.84 -7.85 -29.60
C ALA A 542 -18.54 -7.45 -28.87
N CYS A 543 -17.57 -6.89 -29.61
CA CYS A 543 -16.19 -6.76 -29.11
C CYS A 543 -15.57 -5.37 -29.38
N GLY A 544 -16.35 -4.39 -29.85
CA GLY A 544 -15.86 -3.03 -30.11
C GLY A 544 -15.13 -2.85 -31.44
N SER A 545 -14.50 -1.69 -31.62
CA SER A 545 -14.01 -1.18 -32.92
C SER A 545 -12.79 -1.92 -33.49
N ARG A 546 -12.05 -2.66 -32.66
CA ARG A 546 -10.84 -3.42 -33.03
C ARG A 546 -11.07 -4.93 -33.16
N SER A 547 -12.31 -5.34 -33.33
CA SER A 547 -12.70 -6.74 -33.53
C SER A 547 -12.74 -7.11 -35.01
N TYR A 548 -12.47 -8.37 -35.34
CA TYR A 548 -12.60 -8.88 -36.71
C TYR A 548 -13.02 -10.35 -36.72
N ALA A 549 -13.58 -10.80 -37.84
CA ALA A 549 -13.83 -12.21 -38.12
C ALA A 549 -13.50 -12.51 -39.58
N PHE A 550 -12.70 -13.55 -39.82
CA PHE A 550 -12.43 -14.05 -41.18
C PHE A 550 -13.45 -15.10 -41.59
N ILE A 551 -13.84 -15.06 -42.87
CA ILE A 551 -14.87 -15.93 -43.46
C ILE A 551 -14.35 -16.56 -44.73
N GLY A 552 -14.58 -17.87 -44.88
CA GLY A 552 -14.28 -18.63 -46.09
C GLY A 552 -12.80 -18.53 -46.44
N ALA A 553 -12.51 -17.96 -47.62
CA ALA A 553 -11.15 -17.92 -48.17
C ALA A 553 -10.10 -17.28 -47.25
N LEU A 554 -10.46 -16.29 -46.43
CA LEU A 554 -9.51 -15.70 -45.49
C LEU A 554 -9.31 -16.54 -44.22
N ALA A 555 -10.35 -17.23 -43.75
CA ALA A 555 -10.21 -18.17 -42.64
C ALA A 555 -9.36 -19.38 -43.06
N ASP A 556 -9.56 -19.88 -44.29
CA ASP A 556 -8.71 -20.92 -44.87
C ASP A 556 -7.26 -20.44 -45.06
N LEU A 557 -7.05 -19.17 -45.44
CA LEU A 557 -5.72 -18.58 -45.55
C LEU A 557 -5.01 -18.48 -44.20
N GLU A 558 -5.70 -18.02 -43.15
CA GLU A 558 -5.14 -17.99 -41.78
C GLU A 558 -4.75 -19.40 -41.32
N ARG A 559 -5.62 -20.39 -41.51
CA ARG A 559 -5.33 -21.79 -41.17
C ARG A 559 -4.15 -22.37 -41.95
N ALA A 560 -4.08 -22.10 -43.25
CA ALA A 560 -2.97 -22.54 -44.10
C ALA A 560 -1.64 -21.91 -43.68
N LEU A 561 -1.67 -20.62 -43.31
CA LEU A 561 -0.51 -19.88 -42.83
C LEU A 561 -0.01 -20.41 -41.48
N LEU A 562 -0.91 -20.62 -40.52
CA LEU A 562 -0.59 -21.21 -39.21
C LEU A 562 0.00 -22.61 -39.38
N SER A 563 -0.62 -23.47 -40.19
CA SER A 563 -0.11 -24.82 -40.46
C SER A 563 1.28 -24.78 -41.09
N TYR A 564 1.52 -23.90 -42.06
CA TYR A 564 2.83 -23.76 -42.69
C TYR A 564 3.91 -23.33 -41.67
N VAL A 565 3.65 -22.27 -40.90
CA VAL A 565 4.60 -21.74 -39.92
C VAL A 565 4.90 -22.77 -38.84
N ASN A 566 3.88 -23.48 -38.35
CA ASN A 566 4.07 -24.53 -37.36
C ASN A 566 4.99 -25.65 -37.89
N ASP A 567 4.79 -26.10 -39.14
CA ASP A 567 5.64 -27.11 -39.76
C ASP A 567 7.12 -26.66 -39.89
N VAL A 568 7.37 -25.37 -40.14
CA VAL A 568 8.74 -24.83 -40.21
C VAL A 568 9.38 -24.82 -38.83
N VAL A 569 8.66 -24.37 -37.82
CA VAL A 569 9.14 -24.28 -36.43
C VAL A 569 9.40 -25.67 -35.85
N GLU A 570 8.51 -26.63 -36.07
CA GLU A 570 8.72 -28.02 -35.64
C GLU A 570 9.92 -28.68 -36.34
N LYS A 571 10.12 -28.43 -37.64
CA LYS A 571 11.32 -28.89 -38.37
C LYS A 571 12.62 -28.28 -37.84
N ALA A 572 12.55 -27.11 -37.22
CA ALA A 572 13.67 -26.48 -36.52
C ALA A 572 13.89 -27.05 -35.09
N GLY A 573 13.17 -28.11 -34.71
CA GLY A 573 13.38 -28.84 -33.46
C GLY A 573 12.58 -28.32 -32.26
N PHE A 574 11.60 -27.44 -32.48
CA PHE A 574 10.70 -26.95 -31.44
C PHE A 574 9.58 -27.96 -31.16
N ARG A 575 9.28 -28.17 -29.88
CA ARG A 575 8.21 -29.08 -29.46
C ARG A 575 6.89 -28.30 -29.33
N PRO A 576 5.82 -28.71 -30.02
CA PRO A 576 4.53 -28.04 -29.90
C PRO A 576 3.90 -28.29 -28.53
N VAL A 577 3.38 -27.23 -27.93
CA VAL A 577 2.69 -27.23 -26.63
C VAL A 577 1.43 -26.39 -26.74
N PHE A 578 0.33 -26.89 -26.17
CA PHE A 578 -0.86 -26.09 -25.92
C PHE A 578 -0.80 -25.52 -24.51
N VAL A 579 -1.00 -24.22 -24.38
CA VAL A 579 -0.99 -23.50 -23.10
C VAL A 579 -2.31 -22.78 -22.87
N PRO A 580 -2.74 -22.57 -21.62
CA PRO A 580 -3.93 -21.78 -21.31
C PRO A 580 -3.77 -20.31 -21.73
N ASP A 581 -4.86 -19.71 -22.23
CA ASP A 581 -4.91 -18.27 -22.51
C ASP A 581 -5.24 -17.43 -21.26
N VAL A 582 -5.73 -18.06 -20.19
CA VAL A 582 -5.96 -17.44 -18.87
C VAL A 582 -4.84 -17.87 -17.94
N VAL A 583 -4.04 -16.91 -17.48
CA VAL A 583 -2.84 -17.13 -16.67
C VAL A 583 -2.90 -16.33 -15.38
N ASN A 584 -2.15 -16.76 -14.36
CA ASN A 584 -2.01 -15.98 -13.13
C ASN A 584 -1.22 -14.70 -13.40
N ARG A 585 -1.66 -13.59 -12.82
CA ARG A 585 -0.99 -12.28 -12.92
C ARG A 585 0.47 -12.33 -12.47
N SER A 586 0.81 -13.15 -11.48
CA SER A 586 2.20 -13.30 -11.05
C SER A 586 3.13 -13.77 -12.17
N VAL A 587 2.63 -14.62 -13.09
CA VAL A 587 3.39 -15.10 -14.26
C VAL A 587 3.57 -13.99 -15.28
N THR A 588 2.54 -13.17 -15.50
CA THR A 588 2.58 -12.08 -16.49
C THR A 588 3.54 -10.99 -16.03
N GLU A 589 3.53 -10.67 -14.74
CA GLU A 589 4.47 -9.77 -14.08
C GLU A 589 5.90 -10.35 -14.10
N ALA A 590 6.07 -11.65 -13.87
CA ALA A 590 7.36 -12.32 -13.96
C ALA A 590 7.96 -12.29 -15.38
N CYS A 591 7.11 -12.31 -16.43
CA CYS A 591 7.52 -12.13 -17.81
C CYS A 591 7.86 -10.67 -18.16
N GLY A 592 7.60 -9.71 -17.26
CA GLY A 592 7.91 -8.28 -17.43
C GLY A 592 6.71 -7.41 -17.85
N LEU A 593 5.49 -7.95 -17.83
CA LEU A 593 4.27 -7.16 -18.13
C LEU A 593 3.76 -6.49 -16.85
N GLN A 594 4.35 -5.35 -16.50
CA GLN A 594 3.95 -4.56 -15.32
C GLN A 594 3.13 -3.33 -15.70
N GLN A 595 2.04 -3.10 -14.97
CA GLN A 595 1.21 -1.92 -15.11
C GLN A 595 1.96 -0.68 -14.59
N ARG A 596 2.49 0.13 -15.51
CA ARG A 596 3.25 1.36 -15.19
C ARG A 596 2.47 2.65 -15.45
N SER A 597 1.32 2.55 -16.11
CA SER A 597 0.47 3.70 -16.44
C SER A 597 -0.94 3.50 -15.91
N GLU A 598 -1.77 4.54 -15.97
CA GLU A 598 -3.19 4.46 -15.61
C GLU A 598 -4.01 3.62 -16.61
N GLN A 599 -3.48 3.33 -17.79
CA GLN A 599 -4.18 2.60 -18.84
C GLN A 599 -3.85 1.12 -18.76
N ASP A 600 -4.88 0.27 -18.62
CA ASP A 600 -4.70 -1.18 -18.56
C ASP A 600 -3.93 -1.70 -19.77
N ILE A 601 -2.81 -2.37 -19.51
CA ILE A 601 -2.02 -3.07 -20.52
C ILE A 601 -2.44 -4.54 -20.68
N GLN A 602 -3.32 -5.04 -19.81
CA GLN A 602 -3.79 -6.42 -19.80
C GLN A 602 -5.26 -6.54 -19.38
N TYR A 603 -5.99 -7.44 -20.02
CA TYR A 603 -7.35 -7.79 -19.61
C TYR A 603 -7.33 -8.73 -18.40
N HIS A 604 -8.20 -8.48 -17.42
CA HIS A 604 -8.35 -9.28 -16.21
C HIS A 604 -9.82 -9.71 -16.00
N LEU A 605 -10.01 -10.80 -15.26
CA LEU A 605 -11.35 -11.27 -14.90
C LEU A 605 -11.86 -10.48 -13.69
N VAL A 606 -13.07 -9.92 -13.78
CA VAL A 606 -13.64 -9.04 -12.74
C VAL A 606 -13.74 -9.73 -11.37
N ASP A 607 -14.31 -10.94 -11.32
CA ASP A 607 -14.47 -11.69 -10.08
C ASP A 607 -13.17 -12.39 -9.61
N ARG A 608 -12.14 -12.42 -10.46
CA ARG A 608 -10.85 -13.08 -10.19
C ARG A 608 -9.71 -12.24 -10.76
N PRO A 609 -9.39 -11.08 -10.16
CA PRO A 609 -8.44 -10.12 -10.71
C PRO A 609 -6.99 -10.64 -10.75
N HIS A 610 -6.68 -11.73 -10.04
CA HIS A 610 -5.41 -12.45 -10.12
C HIS A 610 -5.29 -13.31 -11.39
N LEU A 611 -6.36 -13.48 -12.16
CA LEU A 611 -6.36 -14.16 -13.45
C LEU A 611 -6.49 -13.14 -14.58
N CYS A 612 -5.59 -13.25 -15.54
CA CYS A 612 -5.49 -12.33 -16.67
C CYS A 612 -5.49 -13.09 -17.99
N LEU A 613 -6.00 -12.46 -19.04
CA LEU A 613 -5.85 -12.98 -20.40
C LEU A 613 -4.43 -12.70 -20.88
N SER A 614 -3.83 -13.73 -21.45
CA SER A 614 -2.45 -13.68 -21.92
C SER A 614 -2.30 -12.80 -23.15
N GLY A 615 -1.31 -11.91 -23.13
CA GLY A 615 -0.91 -11.11 -24.30
C GLY A 615 -0.02 -11.87 -25.29
N THR A 616 0.41 -13.08 -24.93
CA THR A 616 1.33 -13.95 -25.69
C THR A 616 1.43 -15.35 -25.07
N SER A 617 1.48 -16.42 -25.87
CA SER A 617 1.71 -17.77 -25.34
C SER A 617 3.03 -17.94 -24.57
N GLU A 618 3.98 -17.01 -24.72
CA GLU A 618 5.16 -16.88 -23.85
C GLU A 618 4.78 -16.97 -22.36
N MET A 619 3.69 -16.35 -21.90
CA MET A 619 3.31 -16.38 -20.49
C MET A 619 2.92 -17.79 -20.04
N GLY A 620 2.15 -18.52 -20.86
CA GLY A 620 1.79 -19.91 -20.56
C GLY A 620 2.99 -20.86 -20.67
N LEU A 621 3.93 -20.60 -21.58
CA LEU A 621 5.17 -21.36 -21.70
C LEU A 621 6.14 -21.09 -20.54
N SER A 622 6.21 -19.85 -20.07
CA SER A 622 6.95 -19.43 -18.88
C SER A 622 6.41 -20.09 -17.61
N ASP A 623 5.09 -20.16 -17.44
CA ASP A 623 4.46 -20.89 -16.32
C ASP A 623 4.87 -22.37 -16.30
N LEU A 624 4.91 -23.01 -17.47
CA LEU A 624 5.30 -24.42 -17.60
C LEU A 624 6.70 -24.70 -17.05
N VAL A 625 7.64 -23.76 -17.21
CA VAL A 625 9.03 -23.91 -16.78
C VAL A 625 9.32 -23.32 -15.39
N SER A 626 8.36 -22.61 -14.79
CA SER A 626 8.49 -21.95 -13.49
C SER A 626 8.90 -22.92 -12.37
N GLY A 627 9.83 -22.49 -11.53
CA GLY A 627 10.38 -23.25 -10.40
C GLY A 627 11.22 -24.48 -10.76
N ARG A 628 11.58 -24.66 -12.04
CA ARG A 628 12.32 -25.84 -12.49
C ARG A 628 13.82 -25.65 -12.44
N VAL A 629 14.51 -26.76 -12.13
CA VAL A 629 15.96 -26.88 -12.25
C VAL A 629 16.30 -27.90 -13.34
N PHE A 630 16.88 -27.43 -14.45
CA PHE A 630 17.27 -28.26 -15.58
C PHE A 630 18.69 -28.84 -15.43
N ARG A 631 18.99 -29.94 -16.10
CA ARG A 631 20.38 -30.38 -16.31
C ARG A 631 20.93 -29.66 -17.53
N ALA A 632 22.22 -29.31 -17.54
CA ALA A 632 22.84 -28.67 -18.70
C ALA A 632 22.63 -29.45 -20.01
N ALA A 633 22.61 -30.79 -19.96
CA ALA A 633 22.38 -31.65 -21.12
C ALA A 633 20.93 -31.66 -21.65
N ASP A 634 19.96 -31.17 -20.87
CA ASP A 634 18.56 -31.05 -21.30
C ASP A 634 18.29 -29.69 -22.00
N LEU A 635 19.30 -28.81 -22.01
CA LEU A 635 19.24 -27.48 -22.63
C LEU A 635 20.00 -27.48 -23.97
N PRO A 636 19.59 -26.65 -24.94
CA PRO A 636 18.44 -25.74 -24.89
C PRO A 636 17.08 -26.45 -25.06
N LEU A 637 16.12 -26.10 -24.19
CA LEU A 637 14.73 -26.53 -24.29
C LEU A 637 14.00 -25.61 -25.28
N ARG A 638 13.48 -26.16 -26.38
CA ARG A 638 12.77 -25.43 -27.44
C ARG A 638 11.29 -25.79 -27.48
N LEU A 639 10.42 -24.82 -27.20
CA LEU A 639 8.96 -24.99 -27.17
C LEU A 639 8.29 -24.04 -28.16
N THR A 640 7.22 -24.50 -28.82
CA THR A 640 6.39 -23.65 -29.67
C THR A 640 4.92 -23.74 -29.26
N ALA A 641 4.20 -22.63 -29.32
CA ALA A 641 2.77 -22.60 -29.00
C ALA A 641 1.99 -21.70 -29.96
N LEU A 642 0.96 -22.29 -30.56
CA LEU A 642 -0.09 -21.56 -31.26
C LEU A 642 -1.16 -21.13 -30.24
N SER A 643 -1.41 -19.82 -30.12
CA SER A 643 -2.44 -19.31 -29.22
C SER A 643 -3.13 -18.05 -29.74
N ARG A 644 -4.23 -17.69 -29.07
CA ARG A 644 -4.79 -16.35 -29.19
C ARG A 644 -4.09 -15.43 -28.21
N CYS A 645 -3.99 -14.16 -28.58
CA CYS A 645 -3.29 -13.12 -27.83
C CYS A 645 -4.24 -11.96 -27.60
N TYR A 646 -4.39 -11.55 -26.34
CA TYR A 646 -5.36 -10.54 -25.91
C TYR A 646 -4.63 -9.27 -25.45
N ARG A 647 -4.91 -8.12 -26.09
CA ARG A 647 -4.26 -6.84 -25.78
C ARG A 647 -5.29 -5.70 -25.78
N PRO A 648 -5.34 -4.83 -24.75
CA PRO A 648 -6.25 -3.67 -24.73
C PRO A 648 -6.03 -2.67 -25.86
N GLU A 649 -4.81 -2.62 -26.41
CA GLU A 649 -4.41 -1.81 -27.58
C GLU A 649 -4.84 -0.34 -27.50
N VAL A 650 -4.02 0.46 -26.81
CA VAL A 650 -4.35 1.86 -26.47
C VAL A 650 -3.91 2.89 -27.54
N SER A 651 -3.25 2.45 -28.62
CA SER A 651 -2.72 3.35 -29.67
C SER A 651 -3.82 4.11 -30.43
N LYS A 652 -3.67 5.42 -30.58
CA LYS A 652 -4.61 6.27 -31.35
C LYS A 652 -4.22 6.41 -32.84
N ASN A 653 -3.16 5.73 -33.29
CA ASN A 653 -2.65 5.88 -34.66
C ASN A 653 -3.61 5.29 -35.69
N ALA A 654 -4.13 6.14 -36.58
CA ALA A 654 -5.14 5.76 -37.57
C ALA A 654 -4.65 4.71 -38.59
N TRP A 655 -3.34 4.68 -38.88
CA TRP A 655 -2.76 3.71 -39.80
C TRP A 655 -2.71 2.31 -39.17
N GLU A 656 -2.50 2.21 -37.86
CA GLU A 656 -2.45 0.93 -37.13
C GLU A 656 -3.85 0.33 -36.90
N ALA A 657 -4.91 1.09 -37.16
CA ALA A 657 -6.27 0.64 -36.94
C ALA A 657 -6.67 -0.57 -37.81
N ARG A 658 -7.79 -1.21 -37.45
CA ARG A 658 -8.35 -2.42 -38.07
C ARG A 658 -7.45 -3.64 -37.89
N LEU A 659 -7.21 -4.43 -38.92
CA LEU A 659 -6.55 -5.74 -38.85
C LEU A 659 -5.10 -5.68 -38.35
N TYR A 660 -4.44 -4.53 -38.41
CA TYR A 660 -3.03 -4.40 -38.00
C TYR A 660 -2.87 -4.42 -36.47
N ARG A 661 -3.77 -3.73 -35.75
CA ARG A 661 -3.77 -3.63 -34.28
C ARG A 661 -5.18 -3.86 -33.73
N VAL A 662 -5.39 -5.09 -33.28
CA VAL A 662 -6.68 -5.68 -32.85
C VAL A 662 -6.61 -6.14 -31.39
N HIS A 663 -7.76 -6.24 -30.72
CA HIS A 663 -7.80 -6.71 -29.32
C HIS A 663 -7.38 -8.17 -29.15
N GLU A 664 -7.59 -8.95 -30.20
CA GLU A 664 -7.43 -10.40 -30.18
C GLU A 664 -6.87 -10.87 -31.52
N PHE A 665 -5.73 -11.56 -31.52
CA PHE A 665 -5.12 -12.10 -32.74
C PHE A 665 -4.45 -13.45 -32.48
N THR A 666 -4.16 -14.21 -33.54
CA THR A 666 -3.47 -15.49 -33.44
C THR A 666 -1.98 -15.33 -33.74
N LYS A 667 -1.13 -16.04 -33.00
CA LYS A 667 0.30 -16.15 -33.32
C LYS A 667 0.84 -17.53 -33.03
N ILE A 668 2.01 -17.82 -33.60
CA ILE A 668 2.86 -18.94 -33.20
C ILE A 668 4.09 -18.35 -32.52
N GLU A 669 4.32 -18.75 -31.28
CA GLU A 669 5.45 -18.30 -30.47
C GLU A 669 6.49 -19.40 -30.37
N MET A 670 7.77 -19.04 -30.53
CA MET A 670 8.92 -19.85 -30.16
C MET A 670 9.45 -19.36 -28.81
N TYR A 671 9.69 -20.29 -27.89
CA TYR A 671 10.23 -20.02 -26.57
C TYR A 671 11.40 -20.97 -26.30
N VAL A 672 12.51 -20.42 -25.81
CA VAL A 672 13.71 -21.19 -25.53
C VAL A 672 14.20 -20.91 -24.13
N VAL A 673 14.55 -21.98 -23.41
CA VAL A 673 15.37 -21.91 -22.19
C VAL A 673 16.74 -22.47 -22.54
N CYS A 674 17.81 -21.72 -22.30
CA CYS A 674 19.18 -22.13 -22.64
C CYS A 674 20.18 -21.76 -21.54
N LYS A 675 21.44 -22.18 -21.73
CA LYS A 675 22.55 -21.76 -20.87
C LYS A 675 22.94 -20.30 -21.19
N GLU A 676 23.64 -19.67 -20.23
CA GLU A 676 24.05 -18.26 -20.32
C GLU A 676 24.96 -17.99 -21.53
N ASP A 677 25.82 -18.95 -21.89
CA ASP A 677 26.84 -18.88 -22.95
C ASP A 677 26.28 -19.14 -24.35
N GLU A 678 25.04 -19.62 -24.45
CA GLU A 678 24.40 -19.97 -25.72
C GLU A 678 23.37 -18.93 -26.18
N SER A 679 22.95 -18.00 -25.32
CA SER A 679 21.75 -17.18 -25.58
C SER A 679 21.85 -16.33 -26.84
N ASP A 680 23.02 -15.76 -27.15
CA ASP A 680 23.16 -14.92 -28.34
C ASP A 680 23.12 -15.74 -29.64
N ASN A 681 23.66 -16.96 -29.60
CA ASN A 681 23.58 -17.89 -30.73
C ASN A 681 22.13 -18.35 -30.95
N VAL A 682 21.41 -18.66 -29.87
CA VAL A 682 19.99 -19.01 -29.93
C VAL A 682 19.15 -17.85 -30.48
N LEU A 683 19.44 -16.60 -30.11
CA LEU A 683 18.75 -15.43 -30.67
C LEU A 683 18.94 -15.37 -32.20
N ASN A 684 20.16 -15.59 -32.68
CA ASN A 684 20.45 -15.61 -34.12
C ASN A 684 19.73 -16.77 -34.83
N GLU A 685 19.63 -17.96 -34.21
CA GLU A 685 18.83 -19.08 -34.73
C GLU A 685 17.34 -18.71 -34.87
N LEU A 686 16.76 -18.08 -33.83
CA LEU A 686 15.36 -17.64 -33.84
C LEU A 686 15.09 -16.63 -34.96
N VAL A 687 15.96 -15.62 -35.10
CA VAL A 687 15.88 -14.62 -36.17
C VAL A 687 16.00 -15.28 -37.55
N SER A 688 16.91 -16.25 -37.71
CA SER A 688 17.07 -16.99 -38.96
C SER A 688 15.80 -17.77 -39.34
N ILE A 689 15.13 -18.39 -38.37
CA ILE A 689 13.85 -19.08 -38.60
C ILE A 689 12.79 -18.07 -39.07
N GLN A 690 12.64 -16.93 -38.40
CA GLN A 690 11.67 -15.89 -38.77
C GLN A 690 11.94 -15.30 -40.17
N CYS A 691 13.21 -15.05 -40.51
CA CYS A 691 13.63 -14.64 -41.85
C CYS A 691 13.25 -15.70 -42.90
N SER A 692 13.51 -16.99 -42.64
CA SER A 692 13.19 -18.08 -43.58
C SER A 692 11.68 -18.18 -43.86
N ILE A 693 10.84 -17.97 -42.84
CA ILE A 693 9.38 -17.92 -42.96
C ILE A 693 8.97 -16.76 -43.87
N SER A 694 9.51 -15.57 -43.64
CA SER A 694 9.16 -14.36 -44.40
C SER A 694 9.65 -14.43 -45.86
N GLU A 695 10.85 -14.97 -46.08
CA GLU A 695 11.45 -15.17 -47.40
C GLU A 695 10.65 -16.17 -48.25
N SER A 696 10.26 -17.31 -47.68
CA SER A 696 9.49 -18.33 -48.41
C SER A 696 8.07 -17.86 -48.76
N LEU A 697 7.51 -16.95 -47.96
CA LEU A 697 6.25 -16.26 -48.23
C LEU A 697 6.39 -15.17 -49.29
N GLY A 698 7.60 -14.91 -49.80
CA GLY A 698 7.88 -13.94 -50.85
C GLY A 698 7.62 -12.49 -50.42
N LEU A 699 7.69 -12.20 -49.12
CA LEU A 699 7.48 -10.86 -48.58
C LEU A 699 8.76 -10.03 -48.68
N HIS A 700 8.62 -8.74 -48.98
CA HIS A 700 9.72 -7.79 -48.88
C HIS A 700 9.82 -7.30 -47.44
N CYS A 701 10.92 -7.60 -46.77
CA CYS A 701 11.09 -7.32 -45.35
C CYS A 701 12.41 -6.63 -45.04
N ARG A 702 12.45 -5.95 -43.90
CA ARG A 702 13.68 -5.47 -43.27
C ARG A 702 13.81 -6.07 -41.87
N LEU A 703 15.02 -6.53 -41.56
CA LEU A 703 15.43 -6.95 -40.22
C LEU A 703 16.06 -5.74 -39.51
N LEU A 704 15.52 -5.38 -38.37
CA LEU A 704 15.93 -4.25 -37.55
C LEU A 704 16.52 -4.75 -36.23
N ASP A 705 17.68 -4.23 -35.85
CA ASP A 705 18.23 -4.33 -34.49
C ASP A 705 17.67 -3.15 -33.69
N MET A 706 16.85 -3.46 -32.68
CA MET A 706 16.03 -2.45 -32.00
C MET A 706 16.84 -1.69 -30.94
N PRO A 707 16.62 -0.37 -30.84
CA PRO A 707 17.37 0.48 -29.93
C PRO A 707 16.90 0.33 -28.48
N THR A 708 17.71 0.80 -27.52
CA THR A 708 17.50 0.59 -26.07
C THR A 708 16.15 1.04 -25.53
N GLU A 709 15.53 2.09 -26.10
CA GLU A 709 14.22 2.59 -25.64
C GLU A 709 13.05 1.75 -26.18
N GLU A 710 13.28 0.85 -27.14
CA GLU A 710 12.27 0.02 -27.82
C GLU A 710 12.36 -1.49 -27.50
N LEU A 711 13.23 -1.88 -26.56
CA LEU A 711 13.46 -3.29 -26.19
C LEU A 711 12.29 -3.90 -25.40
N GLY A 712 11.60 -3.09 -24.60
CA GLY A 712 10.70 -3.58 -23.55
C GLY A 712 11.46 -4.04 -22.30
N ALA A 713 10.79 -4.02 -21.15
CA ALA A 713 11.43 -4.26 -19.85
C ALA A 713 12.26 -5.56 -19.74
N PRO A 714 11.83 -6.73 -20.28
CA PRO A 714 12.59 -7.97 -20.10
C PRO A 714 13.75 -8.15 -21.09
N ALA A 715 13.76 -7.45 -22.23
CA ALA A 715 14.70 -7.74 -23.31
C ALA A 715 16.04 -7.04 -23.12
N ALA A 716 17.14 -7.80 -23.18
CA ALA A 716 18.49 -7.26 -23.28
C ALA A 716 18.82 -6.87 -24.73
N ARG A 717 18.34 -7.65 -25.70
CA ARG A 717 18.46 -7.37 -27.14
C ARG A 717 17.21 -7.85 -27.86
N LYS A 718 16.77 -7.11 -28.87
CA LYS A 718 15.56 -7.40 -29.63
C LYS A 718 15.77 -7.13 -31.11
N PHE A 719 15.28 -8.03 -31.94
CA PHE A 719 15.23 -7.87 -33.39
C PHE A 719 13.79 -7.91 -33.89
N ASP A 720 13.42 -6.95 -34.73
CA ASP A 720 12.10 -6.89 -35.37
C ASP A 720 12.22 -7.16 -36.87
N ILE A 721 11.28 -7.94 -37.40
CA ILE A 721 11.10 -8.10 -38.84
C ILE A 721 9.85 -7.35 -39.26
N GLU A 722 10.06 -6.34 -40.10
CA GLU A 722 8.98 -5.57 -40.68
C GLU A 722 8.77 -5.93 -42.14
N ALA A 723 7.51 -6.19 -42.52
CA ALA A 723 7.11 -6.43 -43.89
C ALA A 723 6.59 -5.17 -44.55
N TRP A 724 6.96 -4.97 -45.82
CA TRP A 724 6.41 -3.91 -46.66
C TRP A 724 4.95 -4.19 -46.99
N MET A 725 4.07 -3.23 -46.67
CA MET A 725 2.64 -3.29 -46.93
C MET A 725 2.31 -2.29 -48.05
N PRO A 726 2.30 -2.70 -49.33
CA PRO A 726 2.32 -1.77 -50.46
C PRO A 726 1.01 -0.97 -50.66
N GLY A 727 -0.12 -1.46 -50.17
CA GLY A 727 -1.39 -0.72 -50.15
C GLY A 727 -1.40 0.37 -49.08
N ARG A 728 -0.77 0.11 -47.93
CA ARG A 728 -0.57 1.09 -46.84
C ARG A 728 0.64 2.00 -47.04
N ARG A 729 1.61 1.59 -47.87
CA ARG A 729 2.87 2.28 -48.17
C ARG A 729 3.78 2.48 -46.95
N VAL A 730 3.76 1.51 -46.03
CA VAL A 730 4.58 1.51 -44.83
C VAL A 730 5.21 0.13 -44.62
N PHE A 731 6.32 0.08 -43.91
CA PHE A 731 6.78 -1.15 -43.26
C PHE A 731 5.99 -1.34 -41.97
N GLY A 732 5.67 -2.59 -41.63
CA GLY A 732 5.02 -2.92 -40.36
C GLY A 732 5.54 -4.22 -39.79
N GLU A 733 5.80 -4.23 -38.49
CA GLU A 733 6.28 -5.37 -37.71
C GLU A 733 5.32 -6.58 -37.84
N ILE A 734 5.85 -7.72 -38.28
CA ILE A 734 5.11 -8.99 -38.37
C ILE A 734 5.64 -10.06 -37.40
N SER A 735 6.82 -9.83 -36.82
CA SER A 735 7.59 -10.78 -36.03
C SER A 735 8.67 -10.04 -35.23
N SER A 736 8.97 -10.54 -34.05
CA SER A 736 9.96 -10.00 -33.12
C SER A 736 10.65 -11.14 -32.37
N ALA A 737 11.92 -10.99 -32.03
CA ALA A 737 12.70 -11.95 -31.25
C ALA A 737 13.55 -11.24 -30.19
N SER A 738 13.50 -11.72 -28.95
CA SER A 738 14.17 -11.09 -27.82
C SER A 738 15.02 -12.09 -27.04
N ASN A 739 16.23 -11.67 -26.67
CA ASN A 739 17.00 -12.32 -25.63
C ASN A 739 16.71 -11.62 -24.30
N CYS A 740 16.07 -12.33 -23.37
CA CYS A 740 15.70 -11.81 -22.06
C CYS A 740 16.73 -12.13 -20.98
N THR A 741 17.86 -12.74 -21.36
CA THR A 741 18.90 -13.23 -20.44
C THR A 741 18.25 -13.97 -19.26
N ASP A 742 18.69 -13.74 -18.03
CA ASP A 742 18.12 -14.33 -16.83
C ASP A 742 17.01 -13.46 -16.19
N PHE A 743 16.52 -12.40 -16.84
CA PHE A 743 15.52 -11.49 -16.28
C PHE A 743 14.24 -12.20 -15.85
N GLN A 744 13.69 -13.03 -16.74
CA GLN A 744 12.46 -13.80 -16.47
C GLN A 744 12.79 -15.02 -15.62
N ALA A 745 13.94 -15.66 -15.87
CA ALA A 745 14.39 -16.82 -15.13
C ALA A 745 14.57 -16.53 -13.63
N ARG A 746 15.09 -15.35 -13.25
CA ARG A 746 15.17 -14.92 -11.84
C ARG A 746 13.80 -14.77 -11.19
N ARG A 747 12.81 -14.25 -11.93
CA ARG A 747 11.45 -14.01 -11.43
C ARG A 747 10.60 -15.29 -11.36
N LEU A 748 10.87 -16.24 -12.26
CA LEU A 748 10.19 -17.54 -12.34
C LEU A 748 10.97 -18.66 -11.63
N ASP A 749 12.08 -18.34 -10.98
CA ASP A 749 13.02 -19.31 -10.38
C ASP A 749 13.48 -20.46 -11.30
N VAL A 750 13.80 -20.14 -12.55
CA VAL A 750 14.26 -21.11 -13.57
C VAL A 750 15.77 -21.22 -13.54
N LYS A 751 16.28 -22.41 -13.16
CA LYS A 751 17.71 -22.66 -12.99
C LYS A 751 18.17 -23.85 -13.83
N TYR A 752 19.48 -23.98 -13.98
CA TYR A 752 20.12 -25.20 -14.43
C TYR A 752 21.34 -25.54 -13.59
N VAL A 753 21.71 -26.82 -13.55
CA VAL A 753 22.95 -27.29 -12.95
C VAL A 753 23.99 -27.39 -14.05
N ASN A 754 25.07 -26.61 -13.93
CA ASN A 754 26.19 -26.68 -14.88
C ASN A 754 27.07 -27.92 -14.63
N GLU A 755 28.06 -28.14 -15.49
CA GLU A 755 28.97 -29.30 -15.42
C GLU A 755 29.75 -29.36 -14.11
N LYS A 756 29.92 -28.22 -13.42
CA LYS A 756 30.59 -28.11 -12.11
C LYS A 756 29.66 -28.36 -10.92
N GLY A 757 28.39 -28.72 -11.17
CA GLY A 757 27.39 -28.94 -10.11
C GLY A 757 26.82 -27.67 -9.50
N THR A 758 27.17 -26.48 -10.02
CA THR A 758 26.65 -25.20 -9.52
C THR A 758 25.33 -24.84 -10.18
N ARG A 759 24.36 -24.38 -9.38
CA ARG A 759 23.07 -23.90 -9.85
C ARG A 759 23.21 -22.47 -10.37
N LYS A 760 22.84 -22.25 -11.62
CA LYS A 760 22.79 -20.93 -12.27
C LYS A 760 21.39 -20.66 -12.78
N PHE A 761 21.00 -19.39 -12.89
CA PHE A 761 19.77 -19.04 -13.61
C PHE A 761 19.96 -19.32 -15.10
N ALA A 762 18.92 -19.86 -15.73
CA ALA A 762 18.93 -20.07 -17.18
C ALA A 762 18.71 -18.74 -17.91
N HIS A 763 19.02 -18.69 -19.19
CA HIS A 763 18.58 -17.61 -20.07
C HIS A 763 17.26 -17.99 -20.76
N THR A 764 16.36 -17.03 -20.92
CA THR A 764 15.10 -17.20 -21.67
C THR A 764 15.10 -16.34 -22.92
N LEU A 765 14.54 -16.89 -24.00
CA LEU A 765 14.34 -16.20 -25.26
C LEU A 765 12.93 -16.46 -25.77
N ASN A 766 12.32 -15.43 -26.32
CA ASN A 766 11.02 -15.48 -26.97
C ASN A 766 11.13 -14.95 -28.39
N ALA A 767 10.33 -15.51 -29.29
CA ALA A 767 10.29 -15.07 -30.68
C ALA A 767 8.92 -15.37 -31.30
N THR A 768 8.24 -14.34 -31.77
CA THR A 768 7.02 -14.51 -32.56
C THR A 768 7.39 -15.04 -33.92
N ALA A 769 7.13 -16.33 -34.20
CA ALA A 769 7.39 -16.92 -35.50
C ALA A 769 6.57 -16.20 -36.59
N LEU A 770 5.30 -15.89 -36.29
CA LEU A 770 4.46 -15.02 -37.11
C LEU A 770 3.19 -14.60 -36.36
N ALA A 771 2.80 -13.32 -36.47
CA ALA A 771 1.45 -12.84 -36.11
C ALA A 771 0.52 -12.86 -37.34
N THR A 772 -0.57 -13.63 -37.29
CA THR A 772 -1.37 -13.95 -38.50
C THR A 772 -2.05 -12.74 -39.10
N SER A 773 -2.66 -11.87 -38.28
CA SER A 773 -3.43 -10.72 -38.74
C SER A 773 -2.57 -9.76 -39.58
N ARG A 774 -1.36 -9.43 -39.09
CA ARG A 774 -0.40 -8.55 -39.77
C ARG A 774 0.22 -9.22 -41.00
N ALA A 775 0.57 -10.50 -40.90
CA ALA A 775 1.12 -11.24 -42.04
C ALA A 775 0.11 -11.40 -43.19
N ILE A 776 -1.17 -11.59 -42.88
CA ILE A 776 -2.25 -11.62 -43.88
C ILE A 776 -2.36 -10.27 -44.61
N ILE A 777 -2.20 -9.14 -43.93
CA ILE A 777 -2.15 -7.82 -44.60
C ILE A 777 -1.01 -7.79 -45.62
N ALA A 778 0.21 -8.14 -45.19
CA ALA A 778 1.39 -8.15 -46.05
C ALA A 778 1.20 -9.07 -47.28
N LEU A 779 0.67 -10.28 -47.08
CA LEU A 779 0.36 -11.22 -48.16
C LEU A 779 -0.70 -10.68 -49.12
N LEU A 780 -1.83 -10.20 -48.62
CA LEU A 780 -2.92 -9.70 -49.46
C LEU A 780 -2.47 -8.51 -50.31
N GLU A 781 -1.77 -7.55 -49.71
CA GLU A 781 -1.32 -6.36 -50.42
C GLU A 781 -0.20 -6.68 -51.42
N THR A 782 0.71 -7.59 -51.07
CA THR A 782 1.80 -8.04 -51.96
C THR A 782 1.26 -8.85 -53.14
N TYR A 783 0.32 -9.76 -52.93
CA TYR A 783 -0.17 -10.64 -53.99
C TYR A 783 -1.39 -10.07 -54.75
N GLN A 784 -1.87 -8.86 -54.45
CA GLN A 784 -3.02 -8.28 -55.16
C GLN A 784 -2.82 -8.09 -56.68
N THR A 785 -3.93 -8.14 -57.42
CA THR A 785 -4.03 -7.83 -58.86
C THR A 785 -4.94 -6.63 -59.12
N ASP A 786 -4.84 -6.02 -60.31
CA ASP A 786 -5.66 -4.85 -60.70
C ASP A 786 -7.17 -5.13 -60.70
N ARG A 787 -7.56 -6.41 -60.78
CA ARG A 787 -8.97 -6.86 -60.76
C ARG A 787 -9.47 -7.19 -59.35
N LYS A 788 -8.87 -6.58 -58.31
CA LYS A 788 -9.20 -6.85 -56.90
C LYS A 788 -9.16 -8.35 -56.55
N GLY A 789 -8.21 -9.09 -57.13
CA GLY A 789 -7.96 -10.51 -56.86
C GLY A 789 -6.55 -10.72 -56.31
N LEU A 790 -6.14 -11.98 -56.14
CA LEU A 790 -4.75 -12.34 -55.82
C LEU A 790 -4.09 -13.04 -57.01
N LYS A 791 -2.79 -12.79 -57.18
CA LYS A 791 -1.88 -13.63 -57.96
C LYS A 791 -1.72 -14.98 -57.25
N LYS A 792 -1.02 -15.89 -57.91
CA LYS A 792 -0.61 -17.16 -57.32
C LYS A 792 0.17 -16.90 -56.02
N LEU A 793 -0.33 -17.44 -54.91
CA LEU A 793 0.33 -17.39 -53.60
C LEU A 793 1.57 -18.29 -53.59
N PRO A 794 2.48 -18.12 -52.61
CA PRO A 794 3.61 -19.02 -52.41
C PRO A 794 3.18 -20.49 -52.39
N VAL A 795 4.03 -21.35 -52.95
CA VAL A 795 3.79 -22.81 -53.06
C VAL A 795 3.47 -23.43 -51.70
N GLU A 796 4.09 -22.91 -50.63
CA GLU A 796 3.85 -23.36 -49.27
C GLU A 796 2.42 -23.13 -48.78
N LEU A 797 1.77 -22.05 -49.22
CA LEU A 797 0.35 -21.81 -48.91
C LEU A 797 -0.56 -22.53 -49.90
N GLU A 798 -0.21 -22.57 -51.19
CA GLU A 798 -1.01 -23.21 -52.23
C GLU A 798 -1.31 -24.68 -51.92
N LYS A 799 -0.29 -25.44 -51.49
CA LYS A 799 -0.44 -26.87 -51.13
C LYS A 799 -1.42 -27.11 -49.97
N ARG A 800 -1.61 -26.11 -49.09
CA ARG A 800 -2.44 -26.19 -47.88
C ARG A 800 -3.86 -25.63 -48.08
N LEU A 801 -4.07 -24.87 -49.15
CA LEU A 801 -5.38 -24.34 -49.54
C LEU A 801 -6.15 -25.39 -50.36
N THR A 802 -6.87 -26.28 -49.68
CA THR A 802 -7.58 -27.43 -50.31
C THR A 802 -9.02 -27.12 -50.79
N GLY A 803 -9.46 -25.86 -50.75
CA GLY A 803 -10.86 -25.49 -51.02
C GLY A 803 -11.17 -25.13 -52.48
N LYS A 804 -12.23 -25.72 -53.05
CA LYS A 804 -12.96 -25.13 -54.19
C LYS A 804 -13.37 -23.70 -53.83
N ARG A 805 -13.20 -22.72 -54.72
CA ARG A 805 -13.73 -21.34 -54.52
C ARG A 805 -15.22 -21.42 -54.20
N LYS A 806 -15.59 -21.23 -52.94
CA LYS A 806 -17.00 -21.12 -52.52
C LYS A 806 -17.50 -19.72 -52.83
N ALA A 807 -18.80 -19.60 -53.17
CA ALA A 807 -19.41 -18.31 -53.43
C ALA A 807 -19.29 -17.39 -52.18
N PRO A 808 -19.21 -16.06 -52.36
CA PRO A 808 -19.18 -15.12 -51.23
C PRO A 808 -20.36 -15.33 -50.29
N LEU A 809 -20.11 -15.30 -48.98
CA LEU A 809 -21.17 -15.44 -47.99
C LEU A 809 -22.18 -14.28 -48.14
N ARG A 810 -23.46 -14.61 -48.25
CA ARG A 810 -24.57 -13.64 -48.23
C ARG A 810 -25.31 -13.81 -46.91
N LEU A 811 -24.95 -12.98 -45.93
CA LEU A 811 -25.76 -12.80 -44.74
C LEU A 811 -26.92 -11.87 -45.12
N HIS A 812 -28.15 -12.38 -45.10
CA HIS A 812 -29.34 -11.56 -45.24
C HIS A 812 -29.56 -10.81 -43.92
N VAL A 813 -29.99 -9.55 -44.00
CA VAL A 813 -30.49 -8.85 -42.81
C VAL A 813 -31.67 -9.66 -42.29
N ALA A 814 -31.61 -10.10 -41.03
CA ALA A 814 -32.76 -10.72 -40.39
C ALA A 814 -33.93 -9.73 -40.51
N THR A 815 -35.00 -10.12 -41.20
CA THR A 815 -36.25 -9.37 -41.16
C THR A 815 -36.59 -9.21 -39.69
N ALA A 816 -36.77 -7.98 -39.23
CA ALA A 816 -37.18 -7.72 -37.85
C ALA A 816 -38.35 -8.64 -37.53
N LEU A 817 -38.18 -9.50 -36.54
CA LEU A 817 -39.29 -10.27 -35.99
C LEU A 817 -40.30 -9.24 -35.53
N ASN A 818 -41.47 -9.23 -36.18
CA ASN A 818 -42.59 -8.39 -35.79
C ASN A 818 -42.80 -8.61 -34.28
N PRO A 819 -42.79 -7.55 -33.45
CA PRO A 819 -43.03 -7.69 -32.03
C PRO A 819 -44.52 -7.98 -31.84
N TYR A 820 -44.87 -9.27 -31.82
CA TYR A 820 -46.15 -9.76 -31.32
C TYR A 820 -45.98 -10.20 -29.87
#